data_AF-A0A952I4X6-F1
#
_entry.id   AF-A0A952I4X6-F1
#
_cell.length_a   1.000
_cell.length_b   1.000
_cell.length_c   1.000
_cell.angle_alpha   90.00
_cell.angle_beta   90.00
_cell.angle_gamma   90.00
#
_symmetry.space_group_name_H-M   'P 1'
#
loop_
_entity.id
_entity.type
_entity.pdbx_description
1 polymer ?
#
loop_
_entity_poly.entity_id
_entity_poly.type
_entity_poly.pdbx_seq_one_letter_code
_entity_poly.pdbx_strand_id
1 'polypeptide(L)'
;MNRKKIRQTLQKFAGKFLEYQNISSIGIGEDDGKECLIFTVDKKEEKAEKIGDFKEFKTKDHKVTIKIPRELKVGDAAVATDVRELKPTIAQKDKKSKTKLDNKEEAANTISPGTGIVGKNGELGTIGAIVFDAVSKTPLALSCWHVLDGTLSGKKASPTFKVKEGASFIAEKANRKEKNYLGDLYQSYVGPYGDCAVTKIENKEYLREVEGLNFFPTKTKRAEIGDIVVKMGFSTKITFGMVSRTEVVSKINYGSKIGNKIVTGFEIDPLNDSDEEISMSGDSGAAWLLVEPLKENVNPTDQDSFRLTKTAVGLHLGGDQDNNKKVEYAFACHMDDVLKVLNVRLLLPEDLEKGTIANELKRRAGLNITFPGKDRYNFAEPEKSFSLDELLGRDIARNMAGLSSKTIVPQGIYGEDDRKDVFHLERKNEAGETSPGEQKVIENAKAVVIIVHKKYLEKIEGSAFYQIRTTTLNRKIEYQYKVPLALTEPFREQLRVPCSTGFLITPNTIITAGHALKPKKWEPRVNLEDYFFVVGFKMKDELLAETLIHKSQVFKGEKIEELKFTSKKDWAVVNLEKEVENIKPLKLGNFNPPDEENKANKLYILGHPTGLPIKYAPNAEVLKNGSTYFRANLDAYGGNSGSPVFDEATNQVVGILVRGAVDYIRLGGFMISNPLPNTGVAGEKCQKIDHLKKLENYKYFWDNQPEDDGKDLKREDEKNKVCDSSERIDSVPEEITNRK
;
A
#
# COMPACT_ATOMS: atom_id res chain seq x y z
N MET A 1 -12.90 -17.39 5.47
CA MET A 1 -12.96 -16.26 6.44
C MET A 1 -12.16 -15.09 5.89
N ASN A 2 -12.61 -13.85 6.06
CA ASN A 2 -11.93 -12.69 5.46
C ASN A 2 -10.70 -12.26 6.29
N ARG A 3 -9.51 -12.88 6.15
CA ARG A 3 -8.30 -12.65 7.00
C ARG A 3 -7.80 -11.20 7.30
N LYS A 4 -7.82 -10.21 6.38
CA LYS A 4 -7.58 -8.76 6.53
C LYS A 4 -8.78 -8.06 7.18
N LYS A 5 -9.95 -8.71 7.30
CA LYS A 5 -11.12 -8.42 8.20
C LYS A 5 -10.64 -8.67 9.60
N ILE A 6 -10.24 -9.89 9.82
CA ILE A 6 -9.71 -10.33 11.11
C ILE A 6 -8.47 -9.52 11.50
N ARG A 7 -7.50 -9.28 10.62
CA ARG A 7 -6.31 -8.46 10.90
C ARG A 7 -6.63 -7.00 11.22
N GLN A 8 -7.36 -6.30 10.35
CA GLN A 8 -7.69 -4.88 10.59
C GLN A 8 -8.58 -4.73 11.83
N THR A 9 -9.36 -5.75 12.15
CA THR A 9 -10.08 -5.85 13.43
C THR A 9 -9.07 -6.00 14.56
N LEU A 10 -8.31 -7.10 14.59
CA LEU A 10 -7.32 -7.44 15.63
C LEU A 10 -6.41 -6.27 15.95
N GLN A 11 -5.84 -5.61 14.94
CA GLN A 11 -4.99 -4.43 15.15
C GLN A 11 -5.71 -3.26 15.84
N LYS A 12 -7.02 -3.10 15.64
CA LYS A 12 -7.80 -2.02 16.26
C LYS A 12 -8.29 -2.36 17.69
N PHE A 13 -8.40 -3.64 18.06
CA PHE A 13 -8.98 -4.02 19.37
C PHE A 13 -8.11 -4.83 20.29
N ALA A 14 -7.12 -5.55 19.75
CA ALA A 14 -6.13 -6.22 20.56
C ALA A 14 -5.53 -5.26 21.58
N GLY A 15 -5.32 -3.99 21.20
CA GLY A 15 -4.90 -2.93 22.10
C GLY A 15 -5.74 -2.85 23.39
N LYS A 16 -7.08 -2.92 23.29
CA LYS A 16 -7.99 -2.87 24.45
C LYS A 16 -7.82 -4.09 25.37
N PHE A 17 -7.61 -5.27 24.80
CA PHE A 17 -7.35 -6.46 25.61
C PHE A 17 -5.93 -6.46 26.19
N LEU A 18 -4.95 -5.92 25.47
CA LEU A 18 -3.55 -5.88 25.89
C LEU A 18 -3.27 -4.82 26.97
N GLU A 19 -4.18 -3.87 27.18
CA GLU A 19 -4.19 -2.99 28.37
C GLU A 19 -4.34 -3.79 29.67
N TYR A 20 -5.03 -4.93 29.63
CA TYR A 20 -5.12 -5.80 30.79
C TYR A 20 -3.78 -6.49 31.05
N GLN A 21 -3.32 -6.41 32.29
CA GLN A 21 -2.02 -6.98 32.67
C GLN A 21 -1.92 -8.48 32.39
N ASN A 22 -3.02 -9.23 32.55
CA ASN A 22 -3.03 -10.69 32.40
C ASN A 22 -3.06 -11.18 30.95
N ILE A 23 -3.32 -10.31 29.95
CA ILE A 23 -3.37 -10.70 28.52
C ILE A 23 -2.09 -10.20 27.84
N SER A 24 -1.39 -11.10 27.16
CA SER A 24 -0.08 -10.84 26.57
C SER A 24 -0.09 -10.84 25.04
N SER A 25 -0.93 -11.65 24.40
CA SER A 25 -1.14 -11.62 22.95
C SER A 25 -2.53 -12.09 22.56
N ILE A 26 -2.95 -11.72 21.35
CA ILE A 26 -4.14 -12.26 20.68
C ILE A 26 -3.80 -12.49 19.22
N GLY A 27 -4.25 -13.58 18.64
CA GLY A 27 -3.97 -13.92 17.25
C GLY A 27 -4.83 -15.08 16.76
N ILE A 28 -4.76 -15.36 15.47
CA ILE A 28 -5.47 -16.47 14.83
C ILE A 28 -4.67 -17.74 15.08
N GLY A 29 -5.32 -18.77 15.61
CA GLY A 29 -4.79 -20.12 15.75
C GLY A 29 -5.87 -21.16 15.45
N GLU A 30 -5.59 -22.41 15.78
CA GLU A 30 -6.56 -23.50 15.66
C GLU A 30 -6.88 -24.11 17.03
N ASP A 31 -8.14 -24.46 17.23
CA ASP A 31 -8.65 -25.25 18.36
C ASP A 31 -9.54 -26.36 17.79
N ASP A 32 -9.25 -27.63 18.10
CA ASP A 32 -9.89 -28.82 17.51
C ASP A 32 -10.02 -28.78 15.97
N GLY A 33 -8.98 -28.30 15.28
CA GLY A 33 -8.94 -28.20 13.81
C GLY A 33 -9.83 -27.11 13.22
N LYS A 34 -10.32 -26.17 14.05
CA LYS A 34 -11.09 -25.00 13.60
C LYS A 34 -10.35 -23.72 13.95
N GLU A 35 -10.26 -22.81 12.98
CA GLU A 35 -9.68 -21.49 13.20
C GLU A 35 -10.45 -20.70 14.27
N CYS A 36 -9.75 -20.19 15.27
CA CYS A 36 -10.31 -19.36 16.33
C CYS A 36 -9.34 -18.23 16.74
N LEU A 37 -9.83 -17.28 17.52
CA LEU A 37 -9.00 -16.26 18.15
C LEU A 37 -8.48 -16.76 19.49
N ILE A 38 -7.17 -17.01 19.57
CA ILE A 38 -6.53 -17.47 20.79
C ILE A 38 -5.99 -16.27 21.56
N PHE A 39 -6.43 -16.13 22.81
CA PHE A 39 -5.89 -15.18 23.78
C PHE A 39 -4.80 -15.86 24.59
N THR A 40 -3.64 -15.22 24.68
CA THR A 40 -2.59 -15.66 25.59
C THR A 40 -2.72 -14.92 26.92
N VAL A 41 -2.82 -15.68 28.00
CA VAL A 41 -2.87 -15.15 29.36
C VAL A 41 -1.74 -15.66 30.23
N ASP A 42 -1.31 -14.87 31.21
CA ASP A 42 -0.21 -15.25 32.11
C ASP A 42 -0.60 -16.41 33.06
N LYS A 43 -1.89 -16.52 33.42
CA LYS A 43 -2.45 -17.60 34.27
C LYS A 43 -3.94 -17.86 33.98
N LYS A 44 -4.34 -19.12 33.79
CA LYS A 44 -5.71 -19.65 33.82
C LYS A 44 -6.07 -20.00 35.26
N GLU A 45 -7.31 -19.76 35.69
CA GLU A 45 -7.78 -20.28 36.99
C GLU A 45 -8.99 -21.21 36.78
N GLU A 46 -8.96 -22.36 37.45
CA GLU A 46 -10.02 -23.38 37.46
C GLU A 46 -11.18 -22.93 38.35
N LYS A 47 -12.33 -22.62 37.73
CA LYS A 47 -13.69 -23.06 38.14
C LYS A 47 -14.77 -22.28 37.39
N ALA A 48 -15.55 -23.00 36.59
CA ALA A 48 -16.95 -22.65 36.32
C ALA A 48 -17.74 -23.91 35.95
N GLU A 49 -18.35 -24.54 36.95
CA GLU A 49 -19.29 -25.66 36.80
C GLU A 49 -20.65 -25.12 36.30
N LYS A 50 -20.79 -24.94 34.97
CA LYS A 50 -22.01 -24.69 34.17
C LYS A 50 -22.74 -23.32 34.32
N ILE A 51 -23.34 -22.64 33.33
CA ILE A 51 -23.22 -22.40 31.85
C ILE A 51 -23.81 -20.97 31.61
N GLY A 52 -23.17 -20.16 30.76
CA GLY A 52 -23.76 -18.93 30.17
C GLY A 52 -22.71 -17.91 29.65
N ASP A 53 -22.16 -18.15 28.46
CA ASP A 53 -21.44 -17.25 27.54
C ASP A 53 -20.09 -16.57 27.87
N PHE A 54 -19.50 -16.75 29.06
CA PHE A 54 -18.23 -16.08 29.40
C PHE A 54 -17.25 -16.98 30.16
N LYS A 55 -15.94 -16.86 29.88
CA LYS A 55 -14.86 -17.34 30.77
C LYS A 55 -14.44 -16.16 31.68
N GLU A 56 -14.65 -16.23 33.00
CA GLU A 56 -14.34 -15.18 33.99
C GLU A 56 -12.90 -15.31 34.55
N PHE A 57 -12.14 -14.21 34.64
CA PHE A 57 -10.76 -14.21 35.19
C PHE A 57 -10.48 -12.99 36.09
N LYS A 58 -9.97 -13.16 37.32
CA LYS A 58 -9.60 -12.04 38.22
C LYS A 58 -8.15 -11.57 38.03
N THR A 59 -7.88 -10.28 38.16
CA THR A 59 -6.51 -9.72 38.21
C THR A 59 -5.76 -10.10 39.51
N LYS A 60 -4.42 -10.00 39.51
CA LYS A 60 -3.55 -10.22 40.70
C LYS A 60 -3.95 -9.40 41.93
N ASP A 61 -4.67 -8.29 41.73
CA ASP A 61 -5.11 -7.37 42.78
C ASP A 61 -6.55 -7.66 43.25
N HIS A 62 -7.16 -8.77 42.78
CA HIS A 62 -8.52 -9.22 43.09
C HIS A 62 -9.67 -8.23 42.77
N LYS A 63 -9.43 -7.17 41.99
CA LYS A 63 -10.39 -6.07 41.79
C LYS A 63 -11.16 -6.06 40.47
N VAL A 64 -10.70 -6.75 39.42
CA VAL A 64 -11.37 -6.72 38.10
C VAL A 64 -11.45 -8.12 37.51
N THR A 65 -12.67 -8.55 37.15
CA THR A 65 -12.92 -9.80 36.42
C THR A 65 -13.04 -9.49 34.93
N ILE A 66 -12.15 -10.05 34.09
CA ILE A 66 -12.22 -9.92 32.63
C ILE A 66 -12.98 -11.13 32.09
N LYS A 67 -14.03 -10.86 31.31
CA LYS A 67 -14.81 -11.88 30.61
C LYS A 67 -14.36 -11.91 29.16
N ILE A 68 -13.65 -12.97 28.75
CA ILE A 68 -13.39 -13.20 27.32
C ILE A 68 -14.63 -13.90 26.75
N PRO A 69 -15.35 -13.29 25.79
CA PRO A 69 -16.57 -13.86 25.25
C PRO A 69 -16.22 -15.07 24.38
N ARG A 70 -17.04 -16.13 24.41
CA ARG A 70 -16.82 -17.34 23.59
C ARG A 70 -16.74 -17.08 22.10
N GLU A 71 -17.36 -15.98 21.65
CA GLU A 71 -17.27 -15.50 20.29
C GLU A 71 -17.03 -13.98 20.29
N LEU A 72 -16.22 -13.51 19.36
CA LEU A 72 -16.04 -12.09 19.07
C LEU A 72 -16.60 -11.76 17.69
N LYS A 73 -17.40 -10.70 17.61
CA LYS A 73 -17.81 -10.15 16.31
C LYS A 73 -16.63 -9.44 15.67
N VAL A 74 -16.21 -9.94 14.52
CA VAL A 74 -15.15 -9.40 13.67
C VAL A 74 -15.80 -9.00 12.33
N GLY A 75 -16.16 -7.72 12.19
CA GLY A 75 -17.05 -7.27 11.11
C GLY A 75 -18.44 -7.90 11.26
N ASP A 76 -18.93 -8.55 10.20
CA ASP A 76 -20.23 -9.25 10.19
C ASP A 76 -20.15 -10.71 10.68
N ALA A 77 -18.94 -11.23 10.94
CA ALA A 77 -18.71 -12.62 11.33
C ALA A 77 -18.54 -12.78 12.85
N ALA A 78 -19.17 -13.79 13.44
CA ALA A 78 -18.86 -14.25 14.79
C ALA A 78 -17.70 -15.25 14.72
N VAL A 79 -16.65 -15.00 15.50
CA VAL A 79 -15.43 -15.81 15.51
C VAL A 79 -15.25 -16.41 16.89
N ALA A 80 -15.14 -17.74 16.97
CA ALA A 80 -14.87 -18.43 18.23
C ALA A 80 -13.58 -17.90 18.88
N THR A 81 -13.54 -17.85 20.20
CA THR A 81 -12.35 -17.51 20.97
C THR A 81 -11.93 -18.69 21.83
N ASP A 82 -10.62 -18.83 22.00
CA ASP A 82 -10.06 -19.68 23.03
C ASP A 82 -8.96 -18.95 23.81
N VAL A 83 -8.52 -19.55 24.92
CA VAL A 83 -7.56 -18.99 25.84
C VAL A 83 -6.48 -20.02 26.08
N ARG A 84 -5.23 -19.64 25.85
CA ARG A 84 -4.05 -20.40 26.25
C ARG A 84 -3.29 -19.69 27.37
N GLU A 85 -2.66 -20.48 28.23
CA GLU A 85 -1.82 -19.95 29.30
C GLU A 85 -0.38 -19.98 28.84
N LEU A 86 0.24 -18.80 28.73
CA LEU A 86 1.65 -18.69 28.39
C LEU A 86 2.18 -17.34 28.86
N LYS A 87 3.45 -17.33 29.29
CA LYS A 87 4.11 -16.07 29.66
C LYS A 87 4.21 -15.13 28.45
N PRO A 88 4.24 -13.81 28.67
CA PRO A 88 4.38 -12.84 27.59
C PRO A 88 5.68 -13.06 26.81
N THR A 89 5.61 -12.89 25.50
CA THR A 89 6.79 -12.83 24.64
C THR A 89 7.67 -11.66 25.09
N ILE A 90 8.97 -11.94 25.24
CA ILE A 90 9.96 -10.93 25.62
C ILE A 90 10.89 -10.75 24.43
N ALA A 91 11.29 -9.51 24.14
CA ALA A 91 12.44 -9.30 23.28
C ALA A 91 13.65 -9.93 23.98
N GLN A 92 14.21 -11.00 23.41
CA GLN A 92 15.30 -11.73 24.06
C GLN A 92 16.50 -10.79 24.21
N LYS A 93 16.87 -10.52 25.46
CA LYS A 93 18.00 -9.68 25.83
C LYS A 93 19.02 -10.57 26.52
N ASP A 94 20.27 -10.47 26.09
CA ASP A 94 21.36 -11.13 26.80
C ASP A 94 21.38 -10.68 28.27
N LYS A 95 21.07 -11.62 29.18
CA LYS A 95 21.40 -11.49 30.59
C LYS A 95 22.91 -11.66 30.76
N LYS A 96 23.72 -10.71 30.27
CA LYS A 96 25.20 -10.74 30.39
C LYS A 96 25.75 -12.16 30.18
N SER A 97 25.40 -12.82 29.08
CA SER A 97 26.02 -14.09 28.75
C SER A 97 27.49 -13.81 28.47
N LYS A 98 28.36 -14.24 29.38
CA LYS A 98 29.81 -14.32 29.17
C LYS A 98 30.12 -15.52 28.27
N THR A 99 29.48 -15.64 27.11
CA THR A 99 29.95 -16.58 26.09
C THR A 99 31.28 -16.03 25.60
N LYS A 100 32.38 -16.47 26.21
CA LYS A 100 33.73 -16.18 25.74
C LYS A 100 33.82 -16.74 24.30
N LEU A 101 33.65 -15.90 23.30
CA LEU A 101 34.14 -16.24 21.96
C LEU A 101 35.65 -16.45 22.09
N ASP A 102 36.16 -17.53 21.52
CA ASP A 102 37.59 -17.79 21.44
C ASP A 102 38.26 -16.62 20.70
N ASN A 103 39.22 -15.96 21.35
CA ASN A 103 39.97 -14.80 20.82
C ASN A 103 40.84 -15.13 19.58
N LYS A 104 40.62 -16.27 18.93
CA LYS A 104 41.43 -16.82 17.82
C LYS A 104 40.80 -16.64 16.44
N GLU A 105 39.52 -16.27 16.33
CA GLU A 105 38.92 -16.01 15.02
C GLU A 105 39.35 -14.63 14.50
N GLU A 106 40.15 -14.62 13.44
CA GLU A 106 40.38 -13.41 12.66
C GLU A 106 39.04 -12.90 12.13
N ALA A 107 38.82 -11.59 12.22
CA ALA A 107 37.58 -10.96 11.77
C ALA A 107 37.34 -11.24 10.28
N ALA A 108 36.23 -11.90 9.96
CA ALA A 108 35.82 -12.09 8.58
C ALA A 108 35.65 -10.73 7.87
N ASN A 109 36.25 -10.60 6.69
CA ASN A 109 36.07 -9.42 5.83
C ASN A 109 34.74 -9.42 5.09
N THR A 110 34.09 -10.58 5.02
CA THR A 110 32.84 -10.81 4.31
C THR A 110 31.74 -11.14 5.32
N ILE A 111 30.58 -10.50 5.21
CA ILE A 111 29.40 -10.78 6.02
C ILE A 111 28.31 -11.44 5.19
N SER A 112 27.40 -12.18 5.83
CA SER A 112 26.23 -12.78 5.17
C SER A 112 25.05 -12.90 6.13
N PRO A 113 23.82 -13.12 5.65
CA PRO A 113 22.72 -13.45 6.54
C PRO A 113 23.01 -14.71 7.37
N GLY A 114 22.75 -14.66 8.68
CA GLY A 114 23.20 -15.64 9.67
C GLY A 114 24.39 -15.17 10.53
N THR A 115 25.11 -14.15 10.05
CA THR A 115 26.22 -13.51 10.78
C THR A 115 25.71 -12.79 12.03
N GLY A 116 26.37 -13.01 13.17
CA GLY A 116 26.05 -12.36 14.45
C GLY A 116 26.51 -10.90 14.51
N ILE A 117 25.70 -10.03 15.09
CA ILE A 117 25.97 -8.60 15.21
C ILE A 117 25.60 -8.07 16.59
N VAL A 118 26.27 -7.02 17.01
CA VAL A 118 25.97 -6.31 18.25
C VAL A 118 25.80 -4.84 17.99
N GLY A 119 24.60 -4.34 18.30
CA GLY A 119 24.37 -2.90 18.26
C GLY A 119 24.92 -2.20 19.49
N LYS A 120 24.78 -0.88 19.49
CA LYS A 120 25.35 0.03 20.49
C LYS A 120 25.03 -0.32 21.95
N ASN A 121 23.87 -0.94 22.19
CA ASN A 121 23.42 -1.26 23.55
C ASN A 121 24.00 -2.56 24.09
N GLY A 122 24.84 -3.25 23.30
CA GLY A 122 25.44 -4.53 23.66
C GLY A 122 24.50 -5.72 23.47
N GLU A 123 23.37 -5.55 22.78
CA GLU A 123 22.45 -6.65 22.46
C GLU A 123 22.96 -7.42 21.24
N LEU A 124 23.06 -8.75 21.38
CA LEU A 124 23.39 -9.67 20.31
C LEU A 124 22.17 -9.98 19.44
N GLY A 125 22.39 -10.00 18.14
CA GLY A 125 21.41 -10.38 17.13
C GLY A 125 22.08 -10.94 15.90
N THR A 126 21.28 -11.13 14.85
CA THR A 126 21.66 -11.75 13.59
C THR A 126 21.34 -10.82 12.42
N ILE A 127 22.18 -10.83 11.38
CA ILE A 127 21.85 -10.25 10.07
C ILE A 127 20.83 -11.17 9.39
N GLY A 128 19.60 -10.71 9.20
CA GLY A 128 18.54 -11.52 8.58
C GLY A 128 18.58 -11.55 7.08
N ALA A 129 18.95 -10.42 6.47
CA ALA A 129 19.06 -10.28 5.03
C ALA A 129 20.00 -9.13 4.68
N ILE A 130 20.66 -9.25 3.54
CA ILE A 130 21.17 -8.08 2.83
C ILE A 130 20.04 -7.53 1.99
N VAL A 131 19.64 -6.31 2.29
CA VAL A 131 18.57 -5.58 1.62
C VAL A 131 19.13 -4.33 0.97
N PHE A 132 18.35 -3.71 0.11
CA PHE A 132 18.74 -2.48 -0.58
C PHE A 132 17.75 -1.39 -0.25
N ASP A 133 18.24 -0.19 0.03
CA ASP A 133 17.38 0.99 0.08
C ASP A 133 16.59 1.09 -1.22
N ALA A 134 15.27 1.26 -1.12
CA ALA A 134 14.40 1.25 -2.29
C ALA A 134 14.65 2.43 -3.25
N VAL A 135 15.40 3.45 -2.83
CA VAL A 135 15.69 4.66 -3.60
C VAL A 135 17.17 4.72 -4.01
N SER A 136 18.09 4.73 -3.04
CA SER A 136 19.53 4.88 -3.29
C SER A 136 20.20 3.59 -3.73
N LYS A 137 19.49 2.44 -3.67
CA LYS A 137 20.02 1.11 -3.94
C LYS A 137 21.21 0.75 -3.03
N THR A 138 21.39 1.49 -1.93
CA THR A 138 22.48 1.26 -0.98
C THR A 138 22.29 -0.11 -0.34
N PRO A 139 23.32 -0.98 -0.32
CA PRO A 139 23.23 -2.24 0.40
C PRO A 139 23.25 -2.00 1.90
N LEU A 140 22.33 -2.66 2.60
CA LEU A 140 22.08 -2.52 4.02
C LEU A 140 21.95 -3.91 4.66
N ALA A 141 22.40 -4.05 5.90
CA ALA A 141 22.16 -5.24 6.70
C ALA A 141 20.89 -5.04 7.54
N LEU A 142 19.91 -5.93 7.35
CA LEU A 142 18.63 -5.95 8.07
C LEU A 142 18.73 -6.77 9.36
N SER A 143 18.22 -6.22 10.47
CA SER A 143 18.05 -6.93 11.75
C SER A 143 16.93 -6.29 12.58
N CYS A 144 16.79 -6.66 13.86
CA CYS A 144 15.80 -6.07 14.76
C CYS A 144 16.17 -4.65 15.22
N TRP A 145 15.16 -3.83 15.56
CA TRP A 145 15.34 -2.52 16.16
C TRP A 145 15.99 -2.61 17.54
N HIS A 146 15.60 -3.57 18.38
CA HIS A 146 16.20 -3.69 19.72
C HIS A 146 17.70 -4.00 19.65
N VAL A 147 18.10 -4.84 18.68
CA VAL A 147 19.50 -5.16 18.38
C VAL A 147 20.27 -3.92 17.95
N LEU A 148 19.82 -3.23 16.89
CA LEU A 148 20.60 -2.17 16.23
C LEU A 148 20.47 -0.77 16.85
N ASP A 149 19.32 -0.43 17.43
CA ASP A 149 19.01 0.89 17.97
C ASP A 149 18.75 0.82 19.47
N GLY A 150 17.70 0.10 19.89
CA GLY A 150 17.29 -0.16 21.27
C GLY A 150 17.20 1.07 22.19
N THR A 151 17.10 2.29 21.65
CA THR A 151 16.94 3.52 22.43
C THR A 151 15.71 4.31 22.02
N LEU A 152 14.82 4.62 22.98
CA LEU A 152 13.86 5.71 22.84
C LEU A 152 14.56 6.98 23.30
N SER A 153 15.13 7.78 22.39
CA SER A 153 15.83 9.00 22.81
C SER A 153 14.84 9.91 23.58
N GLY A 154 15.16 10.21 24.85
CA GLY A 154 14.25 10.78 25.86
C GLY A 154 13.77 12.23 25.64
N LYS A 155 13.08 12.50 24.52
CA LYS A 155 12.16 13.63 24.38
C LYS A 155 10.85 13.08 23.80
N LYS A 156 9.73 13.43 24.45
CA LYS A 156 8.32 13.14 24.10
C LYS A 156 8.10 12.45 22.74
N ALA A 157 7.54 11.24 22.79
CA ALA A 157 6.98 10.43 21.71
C ALA A 157 6.82 11.12 20.34
N SER A 158 7.92 11.15 19.59
CA SER A 158 7.96 11.20 18.14
C SER A 158 8.82 10.01 17.70
N PRO A 159 8.55 9.35 16.56
CA PRO A 159 9.51 8.43 15.97
C PRO A 159 10.82 9.19 15.75
N THR A 160 11.83 8.87 16.53
CA THR A 160 13.08 9.61 16.55
C THR A 160 13.95 9.17 15.38
N PHE A 161 13.82 9.88 14.25
CA PHE A 161 14.80 9.88 13.16
C PHE A 161 16.04 10.68 13.59
N LYS A 162 16.81 10.17 14.54
CA LYS A 162 18.16 10.68 14.82
C LYS A 162 19.16 9.55 14.68
N VAL A 163 20.05 9.70 13.71
CA VAL A 163 21.25 8.86 13.56
C VAL A 163 22.11 9.03 14.81
N LYS A 164 22.39 7.92 15.48
CA LYS A 164 23.52 7.77 16.40
C LYS A 164 24.41 6.67 15.83
N GLU A 165 25.72 6.89 15.90
CA GLU A 165 26.74 5.98 15.39
C GLU A 165 26.67 4.57 16.02
N GLY A 166 26.87 3.54 15.18
CA GLY A 166 27.45 2.24 15.56
C GLY A 166 26.58 0.98 15.63
N ALA A 167 26.81 0.03 14.71
CA ALA A 167 26.70 -1.41 14.92
C ALA A 167 28.07 -2.08 14.72
N SER A 168 28.42 -3.07 15.53
CA SER A 168 29.72 -3.79 15.48
C SER A 168 29.51 -5.30 15.41
N PHE A 169 30.34 -5.99 14.65
CA PHE A 169 30.44 -7.46 14.65
C PHE A 169 31.08 -7.91 15.98
N ILE A 170 30.57 -8.94 16.68
CA ILE A 170 31.20 -9.39 17.95
C ILE A 170 32.42 -10.28 17.68
N ALA A 171 33.54 -9.90 18.32
CA ALA A 171 34.19 -10.72 19.33
C ALA A 171 34.33 -9.81 20.58
N GLU A 172 33.78 -10.23 21.72
CA GLU A 172 33.47 -9.34 22.85
C GLU A 172 34.71 -8.64 23.48
N LYS A 173 34.48 -7.45 24.05
CA LYS A 173 35.35 -6.62 24.92
C LYS A 173 36.59 -5.93 24.35
N ALA A 174 37.08 -6.28 23.16
CA ALA A 174 38.29 -5.66 22.61
C ALA A 174 38.08 -4.69 21.42
N ASN A 175 36.86 -4.53 20.91
CA ASN A 175 36.67 -4.09 19.52
C ASN A 175 36.06 -2.70 19.32
N ARG A 176 36.80 -1.67 19.74
CA ARG A 176 36.85 -0.38 18.99
C ARG A 176 37.95 -0.41 17.91
N LYS A 177 38.22 -1.59 17.32
CA LYS A 177 39.11 -1.68 16.17
C LYS A 177 38.24 -1.44 14.94
N GLU A 178 38.61 -0.43 14.14
CA GLU A 178 37.97 -0.05 12.88
C GLU A 178 37.56 -1.26 11.99
N LYS A 179 38.35 -2.33 12.04
CA LYS A 179 38.13 -3.59 11.29
C LYS A 179 36.85 -4.38 11.65
N ASN A 180 36.20 -4.11 12.78
CA ASN A 180 34.99 -4.83 13.24
C ASN A 180 33.71 -3.97 13.17
N TYR A 181 33.84 -2.76 12.65
CA TYR A 181 32.72 -1.88 12.41
C TYR A 181 31.94 -2.35 11.18
N LEU A 182 30.62 -2.51 11.34
CA LEU A 182 29.74 -2.90 10.24
C LEU A 182 29.21 -1.68 9.50
N GLY A 183 28.84 -0.63 10.23
CA GLY A 183 28.30 0.60 9.66
C GLY A 183 27.37 1.33 10.61
N ASP A 184 26.86 2.46 10.16
CA ASP A 184 25.92 3.27 10.90
C ASP A 184 24.47 2.85 10.68
N LEU A 185 23.68 2.95 11.76
CA LEU A 185 22.23 2.82 11.72
C LEU A 185 21.65 3.74 10.63
N TYR A 186 21.00 3.12 9.66
CA TYR A 186 20.43 3.81 8.49
C TYR A 186 18.96 4.18 8.74
N GLN A 187 18.16 3.21 9.18
CA GLN A 187 16.74 3.39 9.49
C GLN A 187 16.29 2.36 10.53
N SER A 188 15.33 2.72 11.37
CA SER A 188 14.84 1.86 12.45
C SER A 188 13.35 2.08 12.70
N TYR A 189 12.65 1.04 13.14
CA TYR A 189 11.22 1.09 13.45
C TYR A 189 10.87 0.08 14.55
N VAL A 190 10.07 0.53 15.54
CA VAL A 190 9.43 -0.33 16.52
C VAL A 190 7.97 0.08 16.71
N GLY A 191 7.05 -0.85 16.52
CA GLY A 191 5.62 -0.60 16.64
C GLY A 191 4.78 -1.70 15.99
N PRO A 192 3.50 -1.42 15.67
CA PRO A 192 2.57 -2.44 15.18
C PRO A 192 3.03 -3.19 13.93
N TYR A 193 3.89 -2.59 13.10
CA TYR A 193 4.42 -3.17 11.87
C TYR A 193 5.76 -3.90 12.03
N GLY A 194 6.28 -4.01 13.25
CA GLY A 194 7.48 -4.79 13.52
C GLY A 194 8.47 -4.16 14.50
N ASP A 195 9.52 -4.92 14.74
CA ASP A 195 10.75 -4.57 15.46
C ASP A 195 11.90 -4.78 14.48
N CYS A 196 12.29 -3.74 13.76
CA CYS A 196 13.21 -3.89 12.64
C CYS A 196 14.04 -2.64 12.40
N ALA A 197 15.27 -2.84 11.94
CA ALA A 197 16.21 -1.79 11.62
C ALA A 197 17.20 -2.25 10.55
N VAL A 198 17.79 -1.28 9.86
CA VAL A 198 18.83 -1.49 8.86
C VAL A 198 20.03 -0.62 9.18
N THR A 199 21.22 -1.18 8.99
CA THR A 199 22.51 -0.47 9.09
C THR A 199 23.19 -0.47 7.72
N LYS A 200 24.01 0.55 7.46
CA LYS A 200 24.94 0.54 6.33
C LYS A 200 25.95 -0.60 6.48
N ILE A 201 26.51 -1.01 5.35
CA ILE A 201 27.65 -1.93 5.27
C ILE A 201 28.86 -1.11 4.83
N GLU A 202 29.82 -0.92 5.72
CA GLU A 202 31.01 -0.11 5.54
C GLU A 202 32.26 -0.96 5.79
N ASN A 203 33.25 -0.84 4.90
CA ASN A 203 34.53 -1.56 5.01
C ASN A 203 34.40 -3.10 5.13
N LYS A 204 33.31 -3.66 4.60
CA LYS A 204 33.01 -5.09 4.56
C LYS A 204 32.51 -5.49 3.19
N GLU A 205 32.96 -6.65 2.71
CA GLU A 205 32.30 -7.35 1.63
C GLU A 205 31.04 -8.04 2.16
N TYR A 206 30.09 -8.34 1.29
CA TYR A 206 28.89 -9.07 1.70
C TYR A 206 28.48 -10.11 0.67
N LEU A 207 27.98 -11.24 1.18
CA LEU A 207 27.22 -12.21 0.43
C LEU A 207 25.74 -12.01 0.75
N ARG A 208 24.88 -12.25 -0.23
CA ARG A 208 23.42 -12.21 -0.03
C ARG A 208 22.88 -13.55 0.45
N GLU A 209 23.58 -14.62 0.11
CA GLU A 209 23.21 -15.99 0.43
C GLU A 209 23.23 -16.20 1.94
N VAL A 210 22.18 -16.83 2.45
CA VAL A 210 22.08 -17.20 3.86
C VAL A 210 23.09 -18.31 4.13
N GLU A 211 23.89 -18.11 5.15
CA GLU A 211 24.94 -19.03 5.57
C GLU A 211 24.35 -20.43 5.81
N GLY A 212 25.00 -21.47 5.27
CA GLY A 212 24.56 -22.86 5.38
C GLY A 212 23.37 -23.25 4.49
N LEU A 213 22.59 -22.29 3.97
CA LEU A 213 21.47 -22.55 3.05
C LEU A 213 21.82 -22.28 1.58
N ASN A 214 22.87 -21.49 1.30
CA ASN A 214 23.42 -21.23 -0.03
C ASN A 214 22.41 -20.64 -1.05
N PHE A 215 21.42 -19.90 -0.57
CA PHE A 215 20.56 -19.06 -1.41
C PHE A 215 20.12 -17.82 -0.63
N PHE A 216 19.55 -16.84 -1.33
CA PHE A 216 19.01 -15.62 -0.72
C PHE A 216 17.53 -15.46 -1.06
N PRO A 217 16.73 -14.84 -0.17
CA PRO A 217 15.32 -14.58 -0.42
C PRO A 217 15.15 -13.55 -1.55
N THR A 218 14.16 -13.78 -2.40
CA THR A 218 13.86 -12.98 -3.60
C THR A 218 12.43 -12.47 -3.63
N LYS A 219 11.55 -13.04 -2.80
CA LYS A 219 10.15 -12.70 -2.67
C LYS A 219 9.72 -12.84 -1.20
N THR A 220 8.55 -12.32 -0.88
CA THR A 220 7.94 -12.46 0.45
C THR A 220 6.58 -13.14 0.36
N LYS A 221 6.15 -13.75 1.48
CA LYS A 221 4.80 -14.29 1.69
C LYS A 221 4.36 -13.94 3.11
N ARG A 222 3.06 -13.72 3.34
CA ARG A 222 2.52 -13.72 4.70
C ARG A 222 2.50 -15.15 5.24
N ALA A 223 2.75 -15.28 6.54
CA ALA A 223 2.69 -16.57 7.21
C ALA A 223 1.27 -17.11 7.22
N GLU A 224 1.11 -18.39 6.91
CA GLU A 224 -0.13 -19.15 7.07
C GLU A 224 0.10 -20.26 8.10
N ILE A 225 -0.95 -20.61 8.85
CA ILE A 225 -0.87 -21.73 9.81
C ILE A 225 -0.51 -23.00 9.03
N GLY A 226 0.46 -23.75 9.54
CA GLY A 226 1.01 -24.94 8.88
C GLY A 226 2.14 -24.67 7.90
N ASP A 227 2.49 -23.41 7.58
CA ASP A 227 3.69 -23.11 6.80
C ASP A 227 4.93 -23.64 7.55
N ILE A 228 5.73 -24.48 6.88
CA ILE A 228 7.04 -24.88 7.39
C ILE A 228 8.05 -23.79 7.05
N VAL A 229 8.83 -23.36 8.04
CA VAL A 229 9.80 -22.28 7.90
C VAL A 229 11.15 -22.67 8.47
N VAL A 230 12.22 -22.08 7.92
CA VAL A 230 13.59 -22.24 8.39
C VAL A 230 14.25 -20.88 8.60
N LYS A 231 15.06 -20.74 9.65
CA LYS A 231 15.95 -19.59 9.85
C LYS A 231 17.40 -20.04 9.96
N MET A 232 18.31 -19.10 9.72
CA MET A 232 19.71 -19.19 10.16
C MET A 232 19.94 -18.12 11.21
N GLY A 233 19.93 -18.51 12.48
CA GLY A 233 20.24 -17.64 13.63
C GLY A 233 21.70 -17.77 14.04
N PHE A 234 22.24 -16.72 14.65
CA PHE A 234 23.62 -16.78 15.16
C PHE A 234 23.79 -17.83 16.26
N SER A 235 22.79 -17.98 17.14
CA SER A 235 22.86 -18.84 18.32
C SER A 235 22.37 -20.24 18.02
N THR A 236 21.14 -20.38 17.53
CA THR A 236 20.51 -21.69 17.24
C THR A 236 20.91 -22.29 15.90
N LYS A 237 21.63 -21.55 15.05
CA LYS A 237 22.02 -21.97 13.70
C LYS A 237 20.80 -22.23 12.81
N ILE A 238 20.83 -23.27 11.98
CA ILE A 238 19.74 -23.62 11.08
C ILE A 238 18.63 -24.25 11.92
N THR A 239 17.49 -23.57 12.02
CA THR A 239 16.36 -24.01 12.85
C THR A 239 15.11 -24.06 11.99
N PHE A 240 14.40 -25.18 12.03
CA PHE A 240 13.10 -25.34 11.39
C PHE A 240 11.97 -25.17 12.40
N GLY A 241 10.82 -24.73 11.91
CA GLY A 241 9.59 -24.66 12.69
C GLY A 241 8.35 -24.66 11.80
N MET A 242 7.20 -24.75 12.44
CA MET A 242 5.89 -24.67 11.79
C MET A 242 5.14 -23.46 12.33
N VAL A 243 4.57 -22.67 11.43
CA VAL A 243 3.73 -21.54 11.84
C VAL A 243 2.48 -22.07 12.55
N SER A 244 2.34 -21.75 13.83
CA SER A 244 1.25 -22.22 14.68
C SER A 244 0.14 -21.18 14.85
N ARG A 245 0.49 -19.89 14.82
CA ARG A 245 -0.46 -18.77 14.91
C ARG A 245 -0.08 -17.62 14.01
N THR A 246 -1.08 -16.95 13.46
CA THR A 246 -0.90 -15.83 12.52
C THR A 246 -1.63 -14.58 13.00
N GLU A 247 -1.24 -13.41 12.47
CA GLU A 247 -1.82 -12.11 12.83
C GLU A 247 -1.82 -11.87 14.35
N VAL A 248 -0.76 -12.36 15.02
CA VAL A 248 -0.59 -12.28 16.46
C VAL A 248 -0.17 -10.85 16.82
N VAL A 249 -1.07 -10.14 17.49
CA VAL A 249 -0.79 -8.85 18.10
C VAL A 249 -0.28 -9.11 19.52
N SER A 250 1.01 -8.86 19.75
CA SER A 250 1.70 -9.18 20.99
C SER A 250 2.20 -7.93 21.70
N LYS A 251 2.08 -7.92 23.02
CA LYS A 251 2.66 -6.92 23.91
C LYS A 251 4.07 -7.35 24.29
N ILE A 252 5.05 -6.83 23.56
CA ILE A 252 6.46 -7.14 23.76
C ILE A 252 7.03 -6.23 24.84
N ASN A 253 7.65 -6.84 25.86
CA ASN A 253 8.30 -6.11 26.94
C ASN A 253 9.79 -5.87 26.64
N TYR A 254 10.18 -4.61 26.45
CA TYR A 254 11.58 -4.21 26.21
C TYR A 254 12.32 -3.75 27.48
N GLY A 255 11.80 -4.10 28.66
CA GLY A 255 12.36 -3.74 29.95
C GLY A 255 11.94 -2.36 30.44
N SER A 256 12.34 -2.01 31.67
CA SER A 256 11.84 -0.84 32.41
C SER A 256 12.12 0.52 31.76
N LYS A 257 13.14 0.63 30.90
CA LYS A 257 13.52 1.89 30.24
C LYS A 257 12.66 2.20 29.01
N ILE A 258 12.26 1.19 28.25
CA ILE A 258 11.51 1.34 26.99
C ILE A 258 10.01 1.09 27.21
N GLY A 259 9.70 0.19 28.15
CA GLY A 259 8.35 -0.28 28.41
C GLY A 259 7.86 -1.28 27.36
N ASN A 260 6.55 -1.53 27.38
CA ASN A 260 5.92 -2.43 26.44
C ASN A 260 5.69 -1.75 25.09
N LYS A 261 5.83 -2.50 24.00
CA LYS A 261 5.37 -2.10 22.65
C LYS A 261 4.44 -3.16 22.10
N ILE A 262 3.52 -2.70 21.25
CA ILE A 262 2.64 -3.59 20.52
C ILE A 262 3.29 -3.87 19.18
N VAL A 263 3.50 -5.15 18.89
CA VAL A 263 4.09 -5.64 17.63
C VAL A 263 3.15 -6.71 17.05
N THR A 264 2.93 -6.66 15.74
CA THR A 264 2.16 -7.68 15.03
C THR A 264 3.11 -8.65 14.33
N GLY A 265 2.80 -9.93 14.39
CA GLY A 265 3.63 -10.98 13.82
C GLY A 265 2.91 -12.32 13.75
N PHE A 266 3.69 -13.37 13.78
CA PHE A 266 3.21 -14.74 13.81
C PHE A 266 4.09 -15.57 14.76
N GLU A 267 3.52 -16.66 15.25
CA GLU A 267 4.21 -17.60 16.11
C GLU A 267 4.55 -18.88 15.35
N ILE A 268 5.66 -19.48 15.76
CA ILE A 268 6.26 -20.63 15.11
C ILE A 268 6.59 -21.60 16.24
N ASP A 269 6.04 -22.81 16.14
CA ASP A 269 6.33 -23.89 17.07
C ASP A 269 7.41 -24.79 16.47
N PRO A 270 8.15 -25.55 17.29
CA PRO A 270 9.07 -26.59 16.82
C PRO A 270 8.38 -27.58 15.89
N LEU A 271 9.10 -28.08 14.88
CA LEU A 271 8.58 -29.13 13.99
C LEU A 271 8.30 -30.45 14.72
N ASN A 272 9.12 -30.75 15.73
CA ASN A 272 9.08 -31.96 16.53
C ASN A 272 9.24 -31.59 18.00
N ASP A 273 8.85 -32.47 18.92
CA ASP A 273 9.06 -32.34 20.37
C ASP A 273 10.54 -32.53 20.78
N SER A 274 11.49 -32.07 19.95
CA SER A 274 12.91 -32.10 20.28
C SER A 274 13.24 -31.11 21.39
N ASP A 275 14.20 -31.46 22.24
CA ASP A 275 14.82 -30.58 23.25
C ASP A 275 15.61 -29.39 22.65
N GLU A 276 15.53 -29.16 21.33
CA GLU A 276 16.24 -28.08 20.60
C GLU A 276 15.47 -26.75 20.69
N GLU A 277 16.16 -25.68 21.10
CA GLU A 277 15.55 -24.36 21.23
C GLU A 277 15.24 -23.75 19.85
N ILE A 278 13.99 -23.32 19.67
CA ILE A 278 13.59 -22.64 18.43
C ILE A 278 14.01 -21.16 18.41
N SER A 279 14.24 -20.56 19.57
CA SER A 279 14.51 -19.13 19.75
C SER A 279 15.50 -18.90 20.90
N MET A 280 16.72 -18.44 20.58
CA MET A 280 17.70 -18.04 21.61
C MET A 280 18.13 -16.59 21.48
N SER A 281 18.55 -15.99 22.60
CA SER A 281 19.24 -14.70 22.59
C SER A 281 20.39 -14.72 21.57
N GLY A 282 20.39 -13.74 20.66
CA GLY A 282 21.28 -13.67 19.51
C GLY A 282 20.63 -14.02 18.16
N ASP A 283 19.49 -14.70 18.13
CA ASP A 283 18.77 -14.99 16.88
C ASP A 283 17.93 -13.81 16.39
N SER A 284 17.69 -12.81 17.23
CA SER A 284 16.95 -11.60 16.89
C SER A 284 17.45 -10.97 15.60
N GLY A 285 16.56 -10.86 14.62
CA GLY A 285 16.87 -10.36 13.29
C GLY A 285 17.11 -11.44 12.25
N ALA A 286 17.18 -12.73 12.58
CA ALA A 286 17.26 -13.80 11.58
C ALA A 286 16.01 -13.83 10.67
N ALA A 287 16.17 -14.07 9.37
CA ALA A 287 15.04 -14.20 8.46
C ALA A 287 14.49 -15.63 8.48
N TRP A 288 13.17 -15.74 8.63
CA TRP A 288 12.42 -16.99 8.42
C TRP A 288 12.07 -17.12 6.95
N LEU A 289 12.41 -18.27 6.36
CA LEU A 289 12.23 -18.60 4.96
C LEU A 289 11.24 -19.76 4.83
N LEU A 290 10.35 -19.70 3.85
CA LEU A 290 9.38 -20.77 3.61
C LEU A 290 10.10 -22.01 3.08
N VAL A 291 9.69 -23.16 3.60
CA VAL A 291 10.10 -24.50 3.20
C VAL A 291 8.90 -25.20 2.58
N GLU A 292 9.11 -25.85 1.45
CA GLU A 292 8.09 -26.63 0.78
C GLU A 292 8.27 -28.10 1.10
N PRO A 293 7.28 -28.76 1.74
CA PRO A 293 7.37 -30.18 2.03
C PRO A 293 7.32 -31.01 0.74
N LEU A 294 8.21 -31.98 0.61
CA LEU A 294 8.20 -33.00 -0.46
C LEU A 294 7.68 -34.34 0.04
N LYS A 295 7.61 -34.51 1.36
CA LYS A 295 7.04 -35.68 2.06
C LYS A 295 6.02 -35.18 3.10
N GLU A 296 5.20 -36.10 3.60
CA GLU A 296 4.18 -35.81 4.63
C GLU A 296 4.80 -35.19 5.89
N ASN A 297 5.98 -35.67 6.30
CA ASN A 297 6.74 -35.10 7.41
C ASN A 297 8.06 -34.52 6.90
N VAL A 298 8.31 -33.25 7.20
CA VAL A 298 9.60 -32.59 6.94
C VAL A 298 10.60 -33.04 8.00
N ASN A 299 11.69 -33.65 7.55
CA ASN A 299 12.81 -34.01 8.41
C ASN A 299 14.02 -33.14 8.04
N PRO A 300 14.49 -32.24 8.91
CA PRO A 300 15.66 -31.38 8.67
C PRO A 300 16.94 -32.14 8.28
N THR A 301 17.07 -33.41 8.64
CA THR A 301 18.22 -34.26 8.31
C THR A 301 18.08 -35.02 6.99
N ASP A 302 16.88 -35.04 6.40
CA ASP A 302 16.58 -35.68 5.12
C ASP A 302 16.31 -34.60 4.06
N GLN A 303 17.33 -34.30 3.26
CA GLN A 303 17.24 -33.27 2.20
C GLN A 303 16.21 -33.61 1.11
N ASP A 304 15.79 -34.88 0.98
CA ASP A 304 14.74 -35.28 0.04
C ASP A 304 13.33 -35.08 0.61
N SER A 305 13.20 -34.70 1.89
CA SER A 305 11.91 -34.46 2.53
C SER A 305 11.36 -33.05 2.30
N PHE A 306 12.18 -32.11 1.81
CA PHE A 306 11.76 -30.73 1.60
C PHE A 306 12.55 -30.02 0.49
N ARG A 307 11.99 -28.90 0.02
CA ARG A 307 12.65 -27.94 -0.86
C ARG A 307 12.71 -26.57 -0.20
N LEU A 308 13.90 -26.00 -0.10
CA LEU A 308 14.08 -24.63 0.35
C LEU A 308 13.55 -23.65 -0.69
N THR A 309 12.75 -22.67 -0.26
CA THR A 309 12.23 -21.65 -1.17
C THR A 309 12.94 -20.31 -0.95
N LYS A 310 13.03 -19.50 -2.00
CA LYS A 310 13.56 -18.13 -1.91
C LYS A 310 12.52 -17.12 -1.38
N THR A 311 11.65 -17.55 -0.47
CA THR A 311 10.52 -16.77 0.04
C THR A 311 10.76 -16.42 1.50
N ALA A 312 10.92 -15.14 1.82
CA ALA A 312 11.00 -14.71 3.21
C ALA A 312 9.60 -14.48 3.79
N VAL A 313 9.35 -15.05 4.96
CA VAL A 313 8.05 -14.97 5.66
C VAL A 313 8.12 -13.96 6.80
N GLY A 314 9.22 -13.95 7.55
CA GLY A 314 9.33 -13.08 8.71
C GLY A 314 10.75 -12.73 9.14
N LEU A 315 10.84 -11.76 10.04
CA LEU A 315 12.05 -11.38 10.77
C LEU A 315 11.88 -11.84 12.23
N HIS A 316 12.72 -12.74 12.68
CA HIS A 316 12.70 -13.29 14.02
C HIS A 316 12.90 -12.18 15.07
N LEU A 317 12.00 -12.09 16.06
CA LEU A 317 12.05 -11.06 17.10
C LEU A 317 12.49 -11.63 18.45
N GLY A 318 11.99 -12.82 18.79
CA GLY A 318 12.25 -13.50 20.05
C GLY A 318 11.26 -14.64 20.21
N GLY A 319 11.10 -15.13 21.44
CA GLY A 319 10.26 -16.30 21.71
C GLY A 319 9.91 -16.41 23.18
N ASP A 320 9.88 -17.63 23.66
CA ASP A 320 9.85 -17.89 25.09
C ASP A 320 11.21 -17.57 25.76
N GLN A 321 11.31 -17.85 27.06
CA GLN A 321 12.53 -17.55 27.81
C GLN A 321 13.56 -18.66 27.57
N ASP A 322 14.81 -18.30 27.29
CA ASP A 322 15.92 -19.25 27.12
C ASP A 322 15.88 -20.39 28.17
N ASN A 323 16.06 -21.63 27.70
CA ASN A 323 16.07 -22.90 28.44
C ASN A 323 14.76 -23.30 29.13
N ASN A 324 13.61 -22.80 28.67
CA ASN A 324 12.31 -23.17 29.21
C ASN A 324 11.72 -24.39 28.48
N LYS A 325 12.22 -25.57 28.87
CA LYS A 325 11.82 -26.91 28.39
C LYS A 325 10.33 -27.28 28.48
N LYS A 326 9.45 -26.39 28.94
CA LYS A 326 8.01 -26.66 29.09
C LYS A 326 7.15 -26.11 27.96
N VAL A 327 7.56 -25.01 27.31
CA VAL A 327 6.83 -24.43 26.18
C VAL A 327 7.82 -23.67 25.30
N GLU A 328 8.09 -24.19 24.11
CA GLU A 328 9.00 -23.59 23.12
C GLU A 328 8.19 -22.95 21.99
N TYR A 329 8.46 -21.68 21.69
CA TYR A 329 7.91 -21.02 20.51
C TYR A 329 8.77 -19.82 20.11
N ALA A 330 8.78 -19.51 18.81
CA ALA A 330 9.34 -18.28 18.28
C ALA A 330 8.22 -17.32 17.87
N PHE A 331 8.54 -16.03 17.88
CA PHE A 331 7.73 -14.93 17.40
C PHE A 331 8.50 -14.14 16.36
N ALA A 332 7.87 -13.88 15.22
CA ALA A 332 8.48 -13.15 14.11
C ALA A 332 7.58 -12.03 13.60
N CYS A 333 8.19 -10.90 13.27
CA CYS A 333 7.53 -9.84 12.52
C CYS A 333 7.32 -10.31 11.07
N HIS A 334 6.26 -9.84 10.41
CA HIS A 334 6.06 -10.16 9.00
C HIS A 334 7.09 -9.45 8.11
N MET A 335 7.74 -10.21 7.21
CA MET A 335 8.83 -9.66 6.40
C MET A 335 8.34 -8.54 5.46
N ASP A 336 7.14 -8.66 4.91
CA ASP A 336 6.57 -7.62 4.05
C ASP A 336 6.31 -6.30 4.80
N ASP A 337 5.84 -6.37 6.05
CA ASP A 337 5.70 -5.18 6.91
C ASP A 337 7.07 -4.55 7.22
N VAL A 338 8.07 -5.38 7.54
CA VAL A 338 9.45 -4.96 7.81
C VAL A 338 10.05 -4.24 6.62
N LEU A 339 10.02 -4.85 5.43
CA LEU A 339 10.58 -4.25 4.21
C LEU A 339 9.86 -2.94 3.87
N LYS A 340 8.53 -2.91 4.04
CA LYS A 340 7.69 -1.75 3.76
C LYS A 340 7.98 -0.58 4.71
N VAL A 341 8.03 -0.82 6.01
CA VAL A 341 8.22 0.23 7.02
C VAL A 341 9.65 0.79 7.01
N LEU A 342 10.62 -0.04 6.63
CA LEU A 342 12.01 0.38 6.43
C LEU A 342 12.28 0.94 5.03
N ASN A 343 11.34 0.84 4.09
CA ASN A 343 11.50 1.25 2.69
C ASN A 343 12.72 0.59 2.01
N VAL A 344 12.87 -0.72 2.19
CA VAL A 344 13.97 -1.53 1.63
C VAL A 344 13.43 -2.69 0.81
N ARG A 345 14.28 -3.28 -0.04
CA ARG A 345 13.94 -4.40 -0.93
C ARG A 345 14.94 -5.54 -0.82
N LEU A 346 14.46 -6.77 -1.01
CA LEU A 346 15.32 -7.96 -1.09
C LEU A 346 16.15 -8.00 -2.38
N LEU A 347 15.59 -7.46 -3.48
CA LEU A 347 16.18 -7.44 -4.81
C LEU A 347 16.28 -6.02 -5.35
N LEU A 348 17.34 -5.77 -6.12
CA LEU A 348 17.38 -4.64 -7.03
C LEU A 348 16.60 -4.97 -8.31
N PRO A 349 15.98 -3.98 -8.99
CA PRO A 349 15.33 -4.19 -10.28
C PRO A 349 16.22 -4.87 -11.32
N GLU A 350 17.53 -4.59 -11.31
CA GLU A 350 18.51 -5.16 -12.24
C GLU A 350 18.79 -6.65 -11.97
N ASP A 351 18.55 -7.13 -10.73
CA ASP A 351 18.64 -8.57 -10.41
C ASP A 351 17.54 -9.37 -11.10
N LEU A 352 16.36 -8.76 -11.26
CA LEU A 352 15.22 -9.36 -11.96
C LEU A 352 15.49 -9.44 -13.46
N GLU A 353 16.17 -8.45 -14.05
CA GLU A 353 16.60 -8.48 -15.46
C GLU A 353 17.64 -9.56 -15.71
N LYS A 354 18.67 -9.68 -14.86
CA LYS A 354 19.69 -10.75 -14.96
C LYS A 354 19.07 -12.15 -14.77
N GLY A 355 18.16 -12.31 -13.82
CA GLY A 355 17.42 -13.56 -13.63
C GLY A 355 16.55 -13.91 -14.83
N THR A 356 15.89 -12.92 -15.44
CA THR A 356 15.10 -13.10 -16.66
C THR A 356 15.98 -13.48 -17.85
N ILE A 357 17.12 -12.84 -18.04
CA ILE A 357 18.10 -13.14 -19.10
C ILE A 357 18.74 -14.53 -18.87
N ALA A 358 19.12 -14.88 -17.64
CA ALA A 358 19.69 -16.18 -17.31
C ALA A 358 18.66 -17.31 -17.47
N ASN A 359 17.40 -17.08 -17.11
CA ASN A 359 16.31 -18.00 -17.34
C ASN A 359 16.01 -18.14 -18.84
N GLU A 360 16.03 -17.04 -19.60
CA GLU A 360 15.88 -17.03 -21.06
C GLU A 360 17.05 -17.74 -21.78
N LEU A 361 18.29 -17.57 -21.30
CA LEU A 361 19.47 -18.27 -21.83
C LEU A 361 19.45 -19.76 -21.49
N LYS A 362 19.04 -20.16 -20.27
CA LYS A 362 18.80 -21.57 -19.90
C LYS A 362 17.67 -22.18 -20.72
N ARG A 363 16.62 -21.40 -21.01
CA ARG A 363 15.49 -21.80 -21.86
C ARG A 363 15.93 -22.00 -23.32
N ARG A 364 16.79 -21.12 -23.84
CA ARG A 364 17.38 -21.21 -25.19
C ARG A 364 18.41 -22.34 -25.33
N ALA A 365 19.16 -22.64 -24.27
CA ALA A 365 20.13 -23.72 -24.26
C ALA A 365 19.49 -25.13 -24.14
N GLY A 366 18.19 -25.21 -23.85
CA GLY A 366 17.55 -26.45 -23.40
C GLY A 366 16.57 -27.12 -24.35
N LEU A 367 15.87 -26.45 -25.26
CA LEU A 367 14.71 -27.08 -25.94
C LEU A 367 14.44 -26.59 -27.36
N ASN A 368 14.39 -27.56 -28.28
CA ASN A 368 13.84 -27.46 -29.63
C ASN A 368 12.30 -27.33 -29.59
N ILE A 369 11.82 -26.16 -30.04
CA ILE A 369 10.55 -25.81 -30.73
C ILE A 369 9.17 -26.05 -30.05
N THR A 370 8.37 -24.96 -30.14
CA THR A 370 6.89 -24.77 -30.30
C THR A 370 5.98 -24.43 -29.10
N PHE A 371 5.28 -23.29 -29.21
CA PHE A 371 4.15 -22.78 -28.39
C PHE A 371 2.85 -22.82 -29.25
N PRO A 372 1.59 -22.78 -28.72
CA PRO A 372 1.14 -21.98 -27.56
C PRO A 372 0.01 -22.55 -26.65
N GLY A 373 -0.17 -21.97 -25.45
CA GLY A 373 -1.38 -22.12 -24.61
C GLY A 373 -1.21 -21.64 -23.17
N LYS A 374 -2.12 -20.77 -22.70
CA LYS A 374 -2.15 -20.06 -21.39
C LYS A 374 -2.85 -20.89 -20.30
N ASP A 375 -2.40 -20.77 -19.04
CA ASP A 375 -3.22 -21.04 -17.83
C ASP A 375 -3.33 -19.80 -16.93
N ARG A 376 -4.50 -19.66 -16.27
CA ARG A 376 -4.96 -18.50 -15.49
C ARG A 376 -5.06 -18.81 -13.97
N TYR A 377 -5.11 -17.72 -13.18
CA TYR A 377 -5.78 -17.50 -11.88
C TYR A 377 -5.09 -17.98 -10.59
N ASN A 378 -5.22 -17.36 -9.41
CA ASN A 378 -5.71 -16.06 -8.87
C ASN A 378 -5.40 -16.12 -7.34
N PHE A 379 -5.20 -15.01 -6.61
CA PHE A 379 -5.69 -14.89 -5.22
C PHE A 379 -5.75 -13.42 -4.77
N ALA A 380 -6.91 -13.03 -4.25
CA ALA A 380 -7.20 -11.73 -3.68
C ALA A 380 -7.78 -11.89 -2.27
N GLU A 381 -7.17 -11.13 -1.37
CA GLU A 381 -7.77 -10.21 -0.42
C GLU A 381 -8.55 -10.69 0.79
N PRO A 382 -8.30 -9.93 1.87
CA PRO A 382 -9.32 -9.86 2.91
C PRO A 382 -9.67 -8.48 3.57
N GLU A 383 -10.56 -8.25 4.57
CA GLU A 383 -10.86 -6.82 5.04
C GLU A 383 -11.80 -6.45 6.25
N LYS A 384 -11.53 -5.54 7.27
CA LYS A 384 -12.35 -4.90 8.43
C LYS A 384 -12.68 -5.47 9.87
N SER A 385 -12.87 -4.75 11.03
CA SER A 385 -12.81 -3.35 11.60
C SER A 385 -13.24 -3.21 13.12
N PHE A 386 -13.03 -2.04 13.81
CA PHE A 386 -13.55 -1.58 15.15
C PHE A 386 -14.07 -0.12 15.15
N SER A 387 -14.82 0.31 16.20
CA SER A 387 -15.70 1.50 16.26
C SER A 387 -15.28 2.73 17.10
N LEU A 388 -15.47 3.89 16.47
CA LEU A 388 -16.03 5.20 16.83
C LEU A 388 -15.72 6.03 18.12
N ASP A 389 -15.71 5.50 19.34
CA ASP A 389 -15.60 6.40 20.52
C ASP A 389 -14.17 6.92 20.77
N GLU A 390 -13.17 6.29 20.15
CA GLU A 390 -11.75 6.68 20.29
C GLU A 390 -11.33 7.79 19.31
N LEU A 391 -12.22 8.23 18.42
CA LEU A 391 -11.88 9.12 17.30
C LEU A 391 -12.08 10.63 17.55
N LEU A 392 -12.64 11.05 18.69
CA LEU A 392 -13.03 12.44 18.93
C LEU A 392 -12.49 12.99 20.28
N GLY A 393 -11.42 13.79 20.21
CA GLY A 393 -10.77 14.43 21.35
C GLY A 393 -11.59 15.55 22.02
N ARG A 394 -11.39 15.68 23.34
CA ARG A 394 -12.06 16.60 24.26
C ARG A 394 -11.75 18.07 23.95
N ASP A 395 -12.64 18.72 23.20
CA ASP A 395 -12.99 20.15 23.30
C ASP A 395 -14.14 20.50 22.32
N ILE A 396 -14.43 19.60 21.37
CA ILE A 396 -15.68 19.62 20.57
C ILE A 396 -16.88 19.09 21.39
N ALA A 397 -16.62 18.30 22.44
CA ALA A 397 -17.63 17.66 23.29
C ALA A 397 -18.50 18.62 24.11
N ARG A 398 -18.12 19.90 24.28
CA ARG A 398 -18.92 20.86 25.06
C ARG A 398 -19.95 21.65 24.25
N ASN A 399 -19.76 21.79 22.94
CA ASN A 399 -20.72 22.48 22.06
C ASN A 399 -21.52 21.52 21.15
N MET A 400 -21.31 20.21 21.26
CA MET A 400 -22.09 19.17 20.55
C MET A 400 -22.83 18.23 21.51
N ALA A 401 -23.36 18.75 22.63
CA ALA A 401 -24.08 17.96 23.63
C ALA A 401 -25.48 17.45 23.18
N GLY A 402 -25.66 17.16 21.88
CA GLY A 402 -26.96 16.75 21.34
C GLY A 402 -26.93 15.89 20.08
N LEU A 403 -25.79 15.35 19.66
CA LEU A 403 -25.71 14.49 18.47
C LEU A 403 -25.12 13.12 18.81
N SER A 404 -25.99 12.10 18.75
CA SER A 404 -25.66 10.68 18.91
C SER A 404 -24.57 10.20 17.96
N SER A 405 -23.74 9.25 18.44
CA SER A 405 -22.70 8.47 17.73
C SER A 405 -22.86 8.37 16.21
N LYS A 406 -22.06 9.12 15.44
CA LYS A 406 -21.96 9.00 13.97
C LYS A 406 -20.56 8.60 13.55
N THR A 407 -20.44 7.47 12.85
CA THR A 407 -19.24 6.97 12.16
C THR A 407 -18.55 8.10 11.40
N ILE A 408 -17.25 8.35 11.65
CA ILE A 408 -16.48 9.28 10.82
C ILE A 408 -16.12 8.52 9.54
N VAL A 409 -16.96 8.72 8.53
CA VAL A 409 -16.72 8.26 7.17
C VAL A 409 -15.60 9.11 6.57
N PRO A 410 -14.62 8.54 5.84
CA PRO A 410 -13.68 9.32 5.06
C PRO A 410 -14.44 10.30 4.15
N GLN A 411 -14.16 11.59 4.29
CA GLN A 411 -14.83 12.62 3.50
C GLN A 411 -13.91 13.08 2.37
N GLY A 412 -14.48 13.19 1.17
CA GLY A 412 -13.89 13.95 0.09
C GLY A 412 -14.03 15.45 0.36
N ILE A 413 -13.83 16.26 -0.67
CA ILE A 413 -14.22 17.68 -0.59
C ILE A 413 -15.73 17.79 -0.65
N TYR A 414 -16.41 16.94 -1.42
CA TYR A 414 -17.85 17.01 -1.65
C TYR A 414 -18.55 15.69 -1.29
N GLY A 415 -18.78 15.46 0.01
CA GLY A 415 -19.48 14.28 0.50
C GLY A 415 -18.53 13.14 0.91
N GLU A 416 -18.95 11.90 0.69
CA GLU A 416 -18.10 10.72 0.96
C GLU A 416 -16.98 10.65 -0.07
N ASP A 417 -15.78 10.27 0.36
CA ASP A 417 -14.67 10.08 -0.58
C ASP A 417 -14.87 8.80 -1.39
N ASP A 418 -15.33 8.93 -2.63
CA ASP A 418 -15.57 7.81 -3.55
C ASP A 418 -14.48 7.67 -4.61
N ARG A 419 -13.35 8.38 -4.44
CA ARG A 419 -12.20 8.30 -5.34
C ARG A 419 -11.60 6.90 -5.32
N LYS A 420 -11.22 6.41 -6.49
CA LYS A 420 -10.63 5.08 -6.67
C LYS A 420 -9.34 5.14 -7.45
N ASP A 421 -8.41 4.26 -7.11
CA ASP A 421 -7.34 3.91 -8.01
C ASP A 421 -7.87 3.18 -9.24
N VAL A 422 -7.35 3.52 -10.42
CA VAL A 422 -7.80 2.93 -11.69
C VAL A 422 -7.58 1.41 -11.72
N PHE A 423 -6.60 0.86 -10.98
CA PHE A 423 -6.38 -0.60 -10.92
C PHE A 423 -7.59 -1.36 -10.38
N HIS A 424 -8.44 -0.75 -9.54
CA HIS A 424 -9.67 -1.41 -9.08
C HIS A 424 -10.62 -1.67 -10.25
N LEU A 425 -10.74 -0.72 -11.18
CA LEU A 425 -11.52 -0.89 -12.41
C LEU A 425 -10.84 -1.89 -13.36
N GLU A 426 -9.51 -1.84 -13.49
CA GLU A 426 -8.74 -2.79 -14.31
C GLU A 426 -8.93 -4.23 -13.82
N ARG A 427 -8.85 -4.48 -12.51
CA ARG A 427 -9.11 -5.81 -11.92
C ARG A 427 -10.55 -6.26 -12.15
N LYS A 428 -11.51 -5.36 -11.98
CA LYS A 428 -12.92 -5.63 -12.29
C LYS A 428 -13.09 -6.02 -13.77
N ASN A 429 -12.34 -5.37 -14.66
CA ASN A 429 -12.35 -5.67 -16.10
C ASN A 429 -11.75 -7.03 -16.41
N GLU A 430 -10.63 -7.37 -15.78
CA GLU A 430 -9.99 -8.70 -15.88
C GLU A 430 -10.90 -9.82 -15.36
N ALA A 431 -11.73 -9.53 -14.36
CA ALA A 431 -12.76 -10.43 -13.84
C ALA A 431 -14.01 -10.52 -14.74
N GLY A 432 -14.14 -9.66 -15.76
CA GLY A 432 -15.34 -9.59 -16.62
C GLY A 432 -16.55 -8.95 -15.92
N GLU A 433 -16.33 -8.14 -14.88
CA GLU A 433 -17.37 -7.54 -14.04
C GLU A 433 -17.61 -6.05 -14.34
N THR A 434 -16.87 -5.45 -15.28
CA THR A 434 -17.02 -4.03 -15.64
C THR A 434 -18.23 -3.77 -16.52
N SER A 435 -18.91 -2.66 -16.24
CA SER A 435 -19.87 -2.07 -17.16
C SER A 435 -19.18 -1.45 -18.38
N PRO A 436 -19.88 -1.24 -19.51
CA PRO A 436 -19.32 -0.52 -20.67
C PRO A 436 -18.78 0.87 -20.33
N GLY A 437 -19.44 1.58 -19.39
CA GLY A 437 -18.96 2.87 -18.89
C GLY A 437 -17.62 2.75 -18.15
N GLU A 438 -17.48 1.78 -17.24
CA GLU A 438 -16.21 1.55 -16.54
C GLU A 438 -15.09 1.13 -17.49
N GLN A 439 -15.39 0.37 -18.56
CA GLN A 439 -14.41 0.05 -19.60
C GLN A 439 -13.91 1.29 -20.34
N LYS A 440 -14.81 2.23 -20.66
CA LYS A 440 -14.45 3.52 -21.25
C LYS A 440 -13.61 4.36 -20.28
N VAL A 441 -13.90 4.35 -18.98
CA VAL A 441 -13.08 5.03 -17.96
C VAL A 441 -11.65 4.47 -17.94
N ILE A 442 -11.48 3.14 -17.98
CA ILE A 442 -10.15 2.50 -18.02
C ILE A 442 -9.37 2.92 -19.28
N GLU A 443 -10.03 2.94 -20.44
CA GLU A 443 -9.40 3.36 -21.70
C GLU A 443 -9.02 4.84 -21.66
N ASN A 444 -9.94 5.70 -21.24
CA ASN A 444 -9.72 7.14 -21.10
C ASN A 444 -8.57 7.46 -20.14
N ALA A 445 -8.40 6.67 -19.07
CA ALA A 445 -7.31 6.86 -18.11
C ALA A 445 -5.91 6.72 -18.71
N LYS A 446 -5.75 5.93 -19.80
CA LYS A 446 -4.45 5.76 -20.47
C LYS A 446 -3.97 7.03 -21.17
N ALA A 447 -4.90 7.87 -21.62
CA ALA A 447 -4.62 9.12 -22.31
C ALA A 447 -4.37 10.32 -21.38
N VAL A 448 -4.49 10.12 -20.06
CA VAL A 448 -4.20 11.12 -19.05
C VAL A 448 -2.72 11.05 -18.67
N VAL A 449 -2.06 12.20 -18.67
CA VAL A 449 -0.63 12.33 -18.36
C VAL A 449 -0.40 13.04 -17.04
N ILE A 450 0.68 12.65 -16.36
CA ILE A 450 1.27 13.45 -15.29
C ILE A 450 2.37 14.33 -15.88
N ILE A 451 2.32 15.63 -15.55
CA ILE A 451 3.32 16.63 -15.98
C ILE A 451 4.26 16.89 -14.82
N VAL A 452 5.52 16.53 -14.98
CA VAL A 452 6.50 16.43 -13.89
C VAL A 452 7.78 17.15 -14.29
N HIS A 453 8.34 17.93 -13.37
CA HIS A 453 9.62 18.58 -13.61
C HIS A 453 10.74 17.53 -13.66
N LYS A 454 11.67 17.65 -14.62
CA LYS A 454 12.81 16.76 -14.86
C LYS A 454 13.62 16.38 -13.60
N LYS A 455 13.68 17.25 -12.58
CA LYS A 455 14.39 16.97 -11.32
C LYS A 455 13.77 15.82 -10.50
N TYR A 456 12.53 15.44 -10.80
CA TYR A 456 11.84 14.32 -10.19
C TYR A 456 11.92 13.04 -11.03
N LEU A 457 12.59 13.08 -12.19
CA LEU A 457 12.83 11.91 -13.03
C LEU A 457 14.33 11.66 -13.13
N GLU A 458 14.75 10.53 -12.61
CA GLU A 458 16.13 10.09 -12.67
C GLU A 458 16.26 9.02 -13.75
N LYS A 459 16.98 9.33 -14.83
CA LYS A 459 17.29 8.33 -15.85
C LYS A 459 18.25 7.31 -15.24
N ILE A 460 17.88 6.03 -15.27
CA ILE A 460 18.77 4.97 -14.78
C ILE A 460 19.79 4.67 -15.89
N GLU A 461 21.06 4.97 -15.65
CA GLU A 461 22.15 4.75 -16.60
C GLU A 461 22.20 3.30 -17.09
N GLY A 462 22.47 3.12 -18.38
CA GLY A 462 22.50 1.79 -19.02
C GLY A 462 21.13 1.12 -19.21
N SER A 463 20.02 1.71 -18.74
CA SER A 463 18.69 1.12 -18.84
C SER A 463 17.72 1.90 -19.74
N ALA A 464 16.58 1.28 -20.04
CA ALA A 464 15.46 1.91 -20.73
C ALA A 464 14.47 2.59 -19.77
N PHE A 465 14.81 2.82 -18.50
CA PHE A 465 13.86 3.28 -17.48
C PHE A 465 14.26 4.61 -16.82
N TYR A 466 13.23 5.32 -16.36
CA TYR A 466 13.31 6.46 -15.46
C TYR A 466 12.72 6.08 -14.10
N GLN A 467 13.39 6.47 -13.02
CA GLN A 467 12.85 6.40 -11.67
C GLN A 467 12.20 7.74 -11.32
N ILE A 468 10.90 7.72 -10.98
CA ILE A 468 10.22 8.88 -10.41
C ILE A 468 10.61 8.99 -8.93
N ARG A 469 11.09 10.16 -8.52
CA ARG A 469 11.37 10.50 -7.12
C ARG A 469 10.07 10.90 -6.42
N THR A 470 9.65 10.09 -5.45
CA THR A 470 8.36 10.24 -4.75
C THR A 470 8.54 10.52 -3.25
N THR A 471 7.44 10.95 -2.62
CA THR A 471 7.25 10.97 -1.16
C THR A 471 5.84 10.46 -0.86
N THR A 472 5.50 10.12 0.38
CA THR A 472 4.09 9.83 0.69
C THR A 472 3.26 11.11 0.69
N LEU A 473 1.95 10.99 0.49
CA LEU A 473 1.02 12.10 0.62
C LEU A 473 1.06 12.72 2.03
N ASN A 474 1.13 11.90 3.09
CA ASN A 474 1.28 12.41 4.44
C ASN A 474 2.53 13.28 4.60
N ARG A 475 3.69 12.82 4.08
CA ARG A 475 4.94 13.59 4.17
C ARG A 475 4.85 14.94 3.45
N LYS A 476 4.13 15.01 2.33
CA LYS A 476 3.81 16.27 1.63
C LYS A 476 3.07 17.24 2.54
N ILE A 477 1.97 16.76 3.13
CA ILE A 477 1.05 17.56 3.91
C ILE A 477 1.71 17.99 5.21
N GLU A 478 2.39 17.09 5.90
CA GLU A 478 3.17 17.40 7.09
C GLU A 478 4.24 18.45 6.82
N TYR A 479 4.97 18.32 5.71
CA TYR A 479 5.96 19.32 5.33
C TYR A 479 5.33 20.69 5.05
N GLN A 480 4.21 20.71 4.31
CA GLN A 480 3.53 21.92 3.87
C GLN A 480 2.84 22.66 5.04
N TYR A 481 2.11 21.94 5.89
CA TYR A 481 1.24 22.51 6.93
C TYR A 481 1.81 22.37 8.34
N LYS A 482 2.96 21.71 8.52
CA LYS A 482 3.63 21.43 9.81
C LYS A 482 2.81 20.53 10.75
N VAL A 483 1.82 19.84 10.22
CA VAL A 483 0.98 18.85 10.90
C VAL A 483 0.62 17.72 9.92
N PRO A 484 0.60 16.45 10.35
CA PRO A 484 0.34 15.31 9.47
C PRO A 484 -1.12 15.24 9.00
N LEU A 485 -1.38 14.48 7.94
CA LEU A 485 -2.75 14.07 7.61
C LEU A 485 -3.31 13.16 8.72
N ALA A 486 -4.62 13.27 8.95
CA ALA A 486 -5.32 12.34 9.84
C ALA A 486 -5.15 10.90 9.35
N LEU A 487 -5.11 9.96 10.29
CA LEU A 487 -4.91 8.54 9.98
C LEU A 487 -6.04 7.94 9.12
N THR A 488 -7.21 8.59 9.13
CA THR A 488 -8.39 8.21 8.36
C THR A 488 -8.42 8.79 6.95
N GLU A 489 -7.48 9.68 6.60
CA GLU A 489 -7.46 10.29 5.27
C GLU A 489 -7.11 9.23 4.21
N PRO A 490 -7.89 9.14 3.13
CA PRO A 490 -7.62 8.19 2.06
C PRO A 490 -6.31 8.54 1.37
N PHE A 491 -5.66 7.52 0.81
CA PHE A 491 -4.38 7.65 0.10
C PHE A 491 -3.21 8.23 0.92
N ARG A 492 -3.37 8.41 2.24
CA ARG A 492 -2.37 9.02 3.14
C ARG A 492 -0.95 8.50 2.93
N GLU A 493 -0.80 7.18 2.77
CA GLU A 493 0.51 6.52 2.61
C GLU A 493 0.91 6.29 1.15
N GLN A 494 0.05 6.60 0.18
CA GLN A 494 0.42 6.42 -1.22
C GLN A 494 1.55 7.37 -1.61
N LEU A 495 2.44 6.85 -2.47
CA LEU A 495 3.51 7.63 -3.06
C LEU A 495 2.94 8.68 -3.99
N ARG A 496 3.58 9.85 -4.04
CA ARG A 496 3.20 10.98 -4.88
C ARG A 496 4.43 11.74 -5.36
N VAL A 497 4.29 12.45 -6.48
CA VAL A 497 5.32 13.32 -7.06
C VAL A 497 4.75 14.71 -7.34
N PRO A 498 5.46 15.82 -7.04
CA PRO A 498 4.98 17.16 -7.41
C PRO A 498 4.71 17.27 -8.92
N CYS A 499 3.48 17.66 -9.29
CA CYS A 499 3.04 17.64 -10.69
C CYS A 499 1.92 18.64 -11.02
N SER A 500 1.53 18.64 -12.30
CA SER A 500 0.20 18.97 -12.80
C SER A 500 -0.32 17.81 -13.66
N THR A 501 -1.55 17.89 -14.16
CA THR A 501 -2.16 16.87 -15.04
C THR A 501 -2.36 17.42 -16.45
N GLY A 502 -2.37 16.56 -17.45
CA GLY A 502 -2.82 16.88 -18.81
C GLY A 502 -3.43 15.66 -19.48
N PHE A 503 -3.84 15.79 -20.74
CA PHE A 503 -4.39 14.67 -21.50
C PHE A 503 -4.19 14.81 -23.01
N LEU A 504 -4.10 13.67 -23.69
CA LEU A 504 -3.93 13.58 -25.15
C LEU A 504 -5.24 13.84 -25.88
N ILE A 505 -5.18 14.68 -26.92
CA ILE A 505 -6.29 14.91 -27.89
C ILE A 505 -5.94 14.44 -29.31
N THR A 506 -4.66 14.22 -29.56
CA THR A 506 -4.10 13.49 -30.70
C THR A 506 -2.93 12.63 -30.16
N PRO A 507 -2.31 11.76 -30.97
CA PRO A 507 -1.15 10.99 -30.51
C PRO A 507 0.02 11.85 -29.99
N ASN A 508 0.18 13.10 -30.43
CA ASN A 508 1.28 13.97 -29.99
C ASN A 508 0.84 15.32 -29.40
N THR A 509 -0.46 15.61 -29.25
CA THR A 509 -0.95 16.90 -28.74
C THR A 509 -1.63 16.71 -27.39
N ILE A 510 -1.18 17.48 -26.39
CA ILE A 510 -1.69 17.48 -25.03
C ILE A 510 -2.39 18.79 -24.70
N ILE A 511 -3.51 18.69 -23.99
CA ILE A 511 -4.15 19.82 -23.30
C ILE A 511 -3.84 19.76 -21.80
N THR A 512 -3.58 20.93 -21.20
CA THR A 512 -3.46 21.12 -19.75
C THR A 512 -3.98 22.52 -19.34
N ALA A 513 -3.92 22.85 -18.05
CA ALA A 513 -4.21 24.20 -17.57
C ALA A 513 -3.07 25.17 -17.95
N GLY A 514 -3.40 26.41 -18.30
CA GLY A 514 -2.41 27.41 -18.70
C GLY A 514 -1.46 27.77 -17.54
N HIS A 515 -1.98 27.81 -16.32
CA HIS A 515 -1.14 28.04 -15.13
C HIS A 515 -0.16 26.90 -14.80
N ALA A 516 -0.37 25.69 -15.36
CA ALA A 516 0.60 24.60 -15.22
C ALA A 516 1.93 24.93 -15.93
N LEU A 517 1.86 25.70 -17.02
CA LEU A 517 3.03 26.15 -17.80
C LEU A 517 3.34 27.64 -17.61
N LYS A 518 2.54 28.36 -16.84
CA LYS A 518 2.75 29.75 -16.45
C LYS A 518 2.27 29.97 -15.01
N PRO A 519 3.09 29.62 -14.00
CA PRO A 519 2.66 29.55 -12.60
C PRO A 519 2.03 30.85 -12.08
N LYS A 520 2.55 32.00 -12.51
CA LYS A 520 1.99 33.33 -12.18
C LYS A 520 1.77 34.17 -13.42
N LYS A 521 0.72 34.99 -13.40
CA LYS A 521 0.32 35.81 -14.56
C LYS A 521 1.44 36.76 -15.01
N TRP A 522 2.26 37.23 -14.07
CA TRP A 522 3.39 38.13 -14.28
C TRP A 522 4.74 37.42 -14.48
N GLU A 523 4.82 36.10 -14.25
CA GLU A 523 6.05 35.34 -14.49
C GLU A 523 6.15 34.91 -15.96
N PRO A 524 7.36 34.70 -16.51
CA PRO A 524 7.52 34.07 -17.80
C PRO A 524 6.92 32.66 -17.80
N ARG A 525 6.56 32.16 -18.99
CA ARG A 525 6.19 30.76 -19.15
C ARG A 525 7.39 29.88 -18.77
N VAL A 526 7.11 28.67 -18.30
CA VAL A 526 8.15 27.67 -17.99
C VAL A 526 8.97 27.34 -19.24
N ASN A 527 10.23 26.92 -19.05
CA ASN A 527 10.97 26.26 -20.12
C ASN A 527 10.42 24.83 -20.27
N LEU A 528 9.96 24.48 -21.46
CA LEU A 528 9.34 23.18 -21.73
C LEU A 528 10.33 22.02 -21.54
N GLU A 529 11.62 22.28 -21.75
CA GLU A 529 12.72 21.32 -21.51
C GLU A 529 12.87 20.89 -20.04
N ASP A 530 12.30 21.67 -19.11
CA ASP A 530 12.33 21.34 -17.68
C ASP A 530 11.24 20.35 -17.27
N TYR A 531 10.35 19.97 -18.18
CA TYR A 531 9.18 19.14 -17.89
C TYR A 531 9.13 17.91 -18.79
N PHE A 532 8.68 16.81 -18.20
CA PHE A 532 8.29 15.60 -18.91
C PHE A 532 6.79 15.37 -18.78
N PHE A 533 6.20 14.85 -19.85
CA PHE A 533 4.83 14.36 -19.92
C PHE A 533 4.89 12.85 -19.82
N VAL A 534 4.33 12.29 -18.76
CA VAL A 534 4.47 10.87 -18.44
C VAL A 534 3.11 10.20 -18.48
N VAL A 535 2.97 9.15 -19.30
CA VAL A 535 1.80 8.27 -19.31
C VAL A 535 2.01 7.10 -18.35
N GLY A 536 0.92 6.56 -17.78
CA GLY A 536 0.99 5.33 -17.00
C GLY A 536 1.50 5.46 -15.56
N PHE A 537 1.55 6.67 -14.98
CA PHE A 537 1.81 6.82 -13.55
C PHE A 537 0.55 6.45 -12.73
N LYS A 538 0.40 5.16 -12.41
CA LYS A 538 -0.76 4.59 -11.71
C LYS A 538 -0.35 3.69 -10.53
N MET A 539 -1.29 3.42 -9.63
CA MET A 539 -1.14 2.29 -8.71
C MET A 539 -1.30 0.99 -9.51
N LYS A 540 -0.48 -0.02 -9.22
CA LYS A 540 -0.60 -1.38 -9.75
C LYS A 540 -1.51 -2.24 -8.88
N ASP A 541 -1.52 -1.95 -7.58
CA ASP A 541 -2.35 -2.56 -6.55
C ASP A 541 -2.52 -1.58 -5.38
N GLU A 542 -3.12 -2.02 -4.27
CA GLU A 542 -3.35 -1.18 -3.08
C GLU A 542 -2.07 -0.56 -2.48
N LEU A 543 -0.89 -1.13 -2.76
CA LEU A 543 0.37 -0.84 -2.07
C LEU A 543 1.46 -0.33 -3.02
N LEU A 544 1.44 -0.71 -4.29
CA LEU A 544 2.52 -0.44 -5.24
C LEU A 544 2.12 0.63 -6.27
N ALA A 545 2.86 1.74 -6.28
CA ALA A 545 2.83 2.71 -7.37
C ALA A 545 3.83 2.32 -8.47
N GLU A 546 3.47 2.56 -9.73
CA GLU A 546 4.37 2.49 -10.88
C GLU A 546 5.35 3.66 -10.84
N THR A 547 6.48 3.50 -10.14
CA THR A 547 7.52 4.54 -10.05
C THR A 547 8.69 4.34 -11.00
N LEU A 548 8.81 3.14 -11.58
CA LEU A 548 9.80 2.81 -12.60
C LEU A 548 9.10 2.88 -13.95
N ILE A 549 9.39 3.93 -14.71
CA ILE A 549 8.69 4.29 -15.94
C ILE A 549 9.58 3.98 -17.13
N HIS A 550 9.08 3.19 -18.08
CA HIS A 550 9.84 2.91 -19.29
C HIS A 550 10.00 4.20 -20.12
N LYS A 551 11.13 4.38 -20.81
CA LYS A 551 11.43 5.57 -21.61
C LYS A 551 10.40 5.84 -22.71
N SER A 552 9.67 4.81 -23.17
CA SER A 552 8.57 4.97 -24.14
C SER A 552 7.32 5.62 -23.55
N GLN A 553 7.27 5.79 -22.23
CA GLN A 553 6.19 6.46 -21.51
C GLN A 553 6.56 7.88 -21.07
N VAL A 554 7.78 8.35 -21.39
CA VAL A 554 8.31 9.65 -20.97
C VAL A 554 8.53 10.52 -22.20
N PHE A 555 7.74 11.58 -22.32
CA PHE A 555 7.73 12.46 -23.49
C PHE A 555 8.19 13.87 -23.13
N LYS A 556 8.87 14.52 -24.08
CA LYS A 556 9.22 15.94 -24.02
C LYS A 556 8.25 16.74 -24.87
N GLY A 557 8.00 17.97 -24.46
CA GLY A 557 7.27 18.91 -25.29
C GLY A 557 8.22 19.55 -26.33
N GLU A 558 7.79 19.57 -27.58
CA GLU A 558 8.45 20.25 -28.69
C GLU A 558 8.15 21.75 -28.66
N LYS A 559 6.86 22.10 -28.58
CA LYS A 559 6.41 23.49 -28.57
C LYS A 559 5.08 23.67 -27.83
N ILE A 560 4.93 24.84 -27.24
CA ILE A 560 3.64 25.34 -26.72
C ILE A 560 2.93 26.03 -27.88
N GLU A 561 1.91 25.37 -28.43
CA GLU A 561 1.14 25.90 -29.55
C GLU A 561 0.22 27.03 -29.11
N GLU A 562 -0.41 26.88 -27.96
CA GLU A 562 -1.21 27.92 -27.35
C GLU A 562 -1.03 27.93 -25.83
N LEU A 563 -1.01 29.13 -25.25
CA LEU A 563 -1.06 29.31 -23.80
C LEU A 563 -1.94 30.51 -23.48
N LYS A 564 -3.03 30.26 -22.75
CA LYS A 564 -3.89 31.30 -22.20
C LYS A 564 -3.93 31.14 -20.69
N PHE A 565 -3.44 32.16 -19.98
CA PHE A 565 -3.62 32.26 -18.53
C PHE A 565 -4.06 33.69 -18.16
N THR A 566 -5.37 33.87 -18.09
CA THR A 566 -6.05 35.14 -17.79
C THR A 566 -7.12 34.91 -16.72
N SER A 567 -7.86 35.95 -16.33
CA SER A 567 -8.99 35.79 -15.42
C SER A 567 -10.16 34.99 -16.02
N LYS A 568 -10.27 34.93 -17.36
CA LYS A 568 -11.38 34.33 -18.11
C LYS A 568 -11.03 33.06 -18.89
N LYS A 569 -9.74 32.78 -19.07
CA LYS A 569 -9.21 31.73 -19.94
C LYS A 569 -7.98 31.10 -19.27
N ASP A 570 -8.00 29.79 -19.07
CA ASP A 570 -6.90 29.05 -18.44
C ASP A 570 -6.72 27.67 -19.12
N TRP A 571 -5.87 27.61 -20.13
CA TRP A 571 -5.48 26.37 -20.81
C TRP A 571 -4.12 26.55 -21.51
N ALA A 572 -3.48 25.43 -21.81
CA ALA A 572 -2.37 25.36 -22.73
C ALA A 572 -2.48 24.13 -23.61
N VAL A 573 -1.95 24.24 -24.83
CA VAL A 573 -1.80 23.15 -25.78
C VAL A 573 -0.33 22.96 -26.08
N VAL A 574 0.13 21.73 -25.95
CA VAL A 574 1.53 21.34 -26.11
C VAL A 574 1.63 20.24 -27.15
N ASN A 575 2.51 20.44 -28.12
CA ASN A 575 2.93 19.36 -29.04
C ASN A 575 4.15 18.65 -28.44
N LEU A 576 4.11 17.33 -28.45
CA LEU A 576 5.18 16.44 -28.03
C LEU A 576 6.18 16.23 -29.18
N GLU A 577 7.44 15.98 -28.83
CA GLU A 577 8.49 15.63 -29.81
C GLU A 577 8.21 14.30 -30.53
N LYS A 578 7.36 13.44 -29.95
CA LYS A 578 7.01 12.11 -30.47
C LYS A 578 5.56 11.77 -30.16
N GLU A 579 4.97 10.97 -31.03
CA GLU A 579 3.65 10.38 -30.82
C GLU A 579 3.68 9.37 -29.66
N VAL A 580 2.59 9.34 -28.92
CA VAL A 580 2.29 8.34 -27.91
C VAL A 580 1.60 7.17 -28.60
N GLU A 581 2.35 6.08 -28.78
CA GLU A 581 1.86 4.87 -29.44
C GLU A 581 0.86 4.10 -28.58
N ASN A 582 -0.07 3.39 -29.23
CA ASN A 582 -1.00 2.44 -28.60
C ASN A 582 -1.92 3.03 -27.50
N ILE A 583 -2.18 4.34 -27.53
CA ILE A 583 -3.12 5.02 -26.64
C ILE A 583 -4.11 5.82 -27.50
N LYS A 584 -5.41 5.55 -27.35
CA LYS A 584 -6.47 6.29 -28.06
C LYS A 584 -6.58 7.70 -27.45
N PRO A 585 -6.46 8.78 -28.23
CA PRO A 585 -6.65 10.14 -27.72
C PRO A 585 -8.08 10.37 -27.22
N LEU A 586 -8.24 11.29 -26.27
CA LEU A 586 -9.54 11.59 -25.68
C LEU A 586 -10.46 12.36 -26.64
N LYS A 587 -11.72 11.96 -26.66
CA LYS A 587 -12.80 12.63 -27.41
C LYS A 587 -13.29 13.87 -26.65
N LEU A 588 -13.46 14.98 -27.36
CA LEU A 588 -13.94 16.25 -26.83
C LEU A 588 -15.43 16.43 -27.15
N GLY A 589 -16.23 16.68 -26.11
CA GLY A 589 -17.67 16.84 -26.18
C GLY A 589 -18.13 18.27 -25.96
N ASN A 590 -19.33 18.58 -26.45
CA ASN A 590 -19.98 19.84 -26.12
C ASN A 590 -20.39 19.83 -24.65
N PHE A 591 -20.15 20.94 -23.95
CA PHE A 591 -20.68 21.08 -22.59
C PHE A 591 -22.17 21.40 -22.67
N ASN A 592 -23.00 20.42 -22.34
CA ASN A 592 -24.44 20.60 -22.17
C ASN A 592 -24.70 20.80 -20.67
N PRO A 593 -25.16 21.97 -20.21
CA PRO A 593 -25.56 22.12 -18.81
C PRO A 593 -26.84 21.32 -18.54
N PRO A 594 -27.07 20.87 -17.28
CA PRO A 594 -28.37 20.34 -16.89
C PRO A 594 -29.49 21.37 -17.14
N ASP A 595 -30.62 20.91 -17.67
CA ASP A 595 -31.85 21.68 -17.85
C ASP A 595 -33.05 20.87 -17.31
N GLU A 596 -34.27 21.42 -17.39
CA GLU A 596 -35.47 20.76 -16.83
C GLU A 596 -35.78 19.40 -17.50
N GLU A 597 -35.26 19.14 -18.71
CA GLU A 597 -35.44 17.88 -19.46
C GLU A 597 -34.25 16.91 -19.27
N ASN A 598 -33.04 17.42 -18.99
CA ASN A 598 -31.83 16.66 -18.64
C ASN A 598 -31.58 16.65 -17.12
N LYS A 599 -32.01 15.56 -16.46
CA LYS A 599 -31.55 15.23 -15.10
C LYS A 599 -30.02 15.38 -14.99
N ALA A 600 -29.55 15.88 -13.85
CA ALA A 600 -28.16 16.27 -13.56
C ALA A 600 -27.11 15.48 -14.38
N ASN A 601 -26.41 16.18 -15.29
CA ASN A 601 -25.26 15.59 -16.00
C ASN A 601 -24.21 15.22 -14.98
N LYS A 602 -24.10 13.91 -14.73
CA LYS A 602 -23.04 13.37 -13.90
C LYS A 602 -21.72 13.50 -14.61
N LEU A 603 -20.73 13.92 -13.86
CA LEU A 603 -19.37 14.15 -14.30
C LEU A 603 -18.44 13.21 -13.55
N TYR A 604 -17.33 12.87 -14.19
CA TYR A 604 -16.19 12.27 -13.51
C TYR A 604 -14.89 12.96 -13.94
N ILE A 605 -13.86 12.86 -13.11
CA ILE A 605 -12.52 13.39 -13.39
C ILE A 605 -11.48 12.29 -13.27
N LEU A 606 -10.51 12.31 -14.18
CA LEU A 606 -9.33 11.47 -14.15
C LEU A 606 -8.10 12.37 -14.03
N GLY A 607 -7.28 12.17 -12.99
CA GLY A 607 -6.11 13.02 -12.81
C GLY A 607 -5.20 12.60 -11.67
N HIS A 608 -4.22 13.46 -11.38
CA HIS A 608 -3.18 13.21 -10.37
C HIS A 608 -3.35 14.13 -9.15
N PRO A 609 -4.39 13.92 -8.30
CA PRO A 609 -4.65 14.77 -7.15
C PRO A 609 -3.45 14.74 -6.21
N THR A 610 -2.93 15.91 -5.82
CA THR A 610 -1.74 16.08 -4.97
C THR A 610 -0.46 15.39 -5.47
N GLY A 611 -0.43 14.96 -6.73
CA GLY A 611 0.67 14.18 -7.28
C GLY A 611 0.57 12.68 -7.09
N LEU A 612 -0.58 12.18 -6.60
CA LEU A 612 -0.86 10.75 -6.51
C LEU A 612 -0.87 10.11 -7.90
N PRO A 613 -0.65 8.80 -7.99
CA PRO A 613 -0.95 8.04 -9.19
C PRO A 613 -2.42 8.24 -9.57
N ILE A 614 -2.73 8.10 -10.86
CA ILE A 614 -4.02 8.51 -11.41
C ILE A 614 -5.21 7.99 -10.60
N LYS A 615 -6.14 8.89 -10.29
CA LYS A 615 -7.39 8.59 -9.58
C LYS A 615 -8.58 8.85 -10.48
N TYR A 616 -9.59 7.99 -10.32
CA TYR A 616 -10.94 8.17 -10.85
C TYR A 616 -11.83 8.70 -9.73
N ALA A 617 -12.46 9.85 -9.96
CA ALA A 617 -13.43 10.43 -9.03
C ALA A 617 -14.79 10.63 -9.76
N PRO A 618 -15.78 9.76 -9.51
CA PRO A 618 -17.10 9.81 -10.13
C PRO A 618 -18.08 10.79 -9.44
N ASN A 619 -19.35 10.72 -9.86
CA ASN A 619 -20.52 11.27 -9.15
C ASN A 619 -20.52 12.79 -8.92
N ALA A 620 -19.77 13.55 -9.69
CA ALA A 620 -19.86 15.00 -9.65
C ALA A 620 -21.04 15.51 -10.48
N GLU A 621 -21.52 16.69 -10.16
CA GLU A 621 -22.62 17.39 -10.78
C GLU A 621 -22.23 18.84 -11.05
N VAL A 622 -22.86 19.44 -12.07
CA VAL A 622 -22.69 20.87 -12.36
C VAL A 622 -23.43 21.70 -11.33
N LEU A 623 -22.70 22.48 -10.55
CA LEU A 623 -23.25 23.43 -9.57
C LEU A 623 -23.67 24.76 -10.21
N LYS A 624 -22.90 25.22 -11.21
CA LYS A 624 -23.18 26.50 -11.87
C LYS A 624 -22.58 26.55 -13.27
N ASN A 625 -23.41 26.93 -14.24
CA ASN A 625 -22.96 27.22 -15.59
C ASN A 625 -22.57 28.69 -15.74
N GLY A 626 -21.47 28.96 -16.45
CA GLY A 626 -21.01 30.30 -16.82
C GLY A 626 -20.63 30.35 -18.30
N SER A 627 -20.20 31.51 -18.79
CA SER A 627 -19.87 31.67 -20.21
C SER A 627 -18.61 30.91 -20.62
N THR A 628 -17.51 31.04 -19.87
CA THR A 628 -16.22 30.37 -20.18
C THR A 628 -15.90 29.19 -19.27
N TYR A 629 -16.52 29.12 -18.11
CA TYR A 629 -16.30 28.06 -17.12
C TYR A 629 -17.65 27.54 -16.63
N PHE A 630 -17.67 26.29 -16.21
CA PHE A 630 -18.68 25.78 -15.29
C PHE A 630 -18.04 25.46 -13.94
N ARG A 631 -18.87 25.28 -12.91
CA ARG A 631 -18.47 24.83 -11.58
C ARG A 631 -19.12 23.49 -11.30
N ALA A 632 -18.37 22.59 -10.69
CA ALA A 632 -18.83 21.27 -10.28
C ALA A 632 -18.34 20.93 -8.87
N ASN A 633 -18.97 19.98 -8.21
CA ASN A 633 -18.55 19.42 -6.92
C ASN A 633 -17.59 18.24 -7.11
N LEU A 634 -16.54 18.44 -7.91
CA LEU A 634 -15.54 17.40 -8.19
C LEU A 634 -14.63 17.20 -6.97
N ASP A 635 -14.38 15.95 -6.57
CA ASP A 635 -13.38 15.62 -5.54
C ASP A 635 -11.95 15.77 -6.08
N ALA A 636 -11.58 17.02 -6.35
CA ALA A 636 -10.32 17.39 -6.95
C ALA A 636 -9.42 18.14 -5.97
N TYR A 637 -8.11 17.89 -6.08
CA TYR A 637 -7.11 18.47 -5.20
C TYR A 637 -6.00 19.10 -6.04
N GLY A 638 -5.24 20.03 -5.47
CA GLY A 638 -4.10 20.64 -6.14
C GLY A 638 -3.19 19.58 -6.77
N GLY A 639 -2.82 19.72 -8.05
CA GLY A 639 -2.23 18.65 -8.87
C GLY A 639 -3.18 18.14 -9.96
N ASN A 640 -4.49 18.19 -9.73
CA ASN A 640 -5.50 17.95 -10.78
C ASN A 640 -5.60 19.09 -11.80
N SER A 641 -4.89 20.19 -11.63
CA SER A 641 -4.82 21.26 -12.63
C SER A 641 -4.47 20.70 -14.01
N GLY A 642 -5.37 20.90 -14.98
CA GLY A 642 -5.26 20.40 -16.34
C GLY A 642 -5.91 19.03 -16.58
N SER A 643 -6.51 18.41 -15.57
CA SER A 643 -7.22 17.13 -15.72
C SER A 643 -8.46 17.27 -16.60
N PRO A 644 -8.74 16.26 -17.45
CA PRO A 644 -10.00 16.19 -18.19
C PRO A 644 -11.18 15.89 -17.24
N VAL A 645 -12.25 16.65 -17.42
CA VAL A 645 -13.56 16.42 -16.79
C VAL A 645 -14.49 15.89 -17.85
N PHE A 646 -15.07 14.72 -17.59
CA PHE A 646 -15.87 13.96 -18.53
C PHE A 646 -17.35 14.04 -18.18
N ASP A 647 -18.19 14.03 -19.20
CA ASP A 647 -19.60 13.70 -19.07
C ASP A 647 -19.74 12.17 -18.99
N GLU A 648 -20.38 11.67 -17.93
CA GLU A 648 -20.43 10.22 -17.64
C GLU A 648 -21.24 9.44 -18.69
N ALA A 649 -22.27 10.06 -19.27
CA ALA A 649 -23.13 9.42 -20.27
C ALA A 649 -22.40 9.24 -21.61
N THR A 650 -21.66 10.25 -22.05
CA THR A 650 -20.97 10.24 -23.35
C THR A 650 -19.51 9.78 -23.26
N ASN A 651 -18.91 9.77 -22.07
CA ASN A 651 -17.47 9.56 -21.86
C ASN A 651 -16.58 10.54 -22.64
N GLN A 652 -17.11 11.71 -23.01
CA GLN A 652 -16.39 12.78 -23.70
C GLN A 652 -15.90 13.81 -22.69
N VAL A 653 -14.72 14.37 -22.93
CA VAL A 653 -14.19 15.49 -22.14
C VAL A 653 -15.06 16.70 -22.42
N VAL A 654 -15.64 17.33 -21.40
CA VAL A 654 -16.45 18.55 -21.50
C VAL A 654 -15.78 19.75 -20.83
N GLY A 655 -14.73 19.53 -20.05
CA GLY A 655 -13.95 20.61 -19.44
C GLY A 655 -12.55 20.23 -18.99
N ILE A 656 -11.78 21.26 -18.65
CA ILE A 656 -10.43 21.18 -18.08
C ILE A 656 -10.49 21.74 -16.65
N LEU A 657 -10.11 20.97 -15.63
CA LEU A 657 -10.06 21.51 -14.27
C LEU A 657 -8.94 22.56 -14.14
N VAL A 658 -9.28 23.76 -13.68
CA VAL A 658 -8.29 24.86 -13.60
C VAL A 658 -8.18 25.52 -12.23
N ARG A 659 -9.21 25.46 -11.39
CA ARG A 659 -9.21 26.09 -10.07
C ARG A 659 -10.15 25.37 -9.14
N GLY A 660 -9.79 25.28 -7.87
CA GLY A 660 -10.60 24.62 -6.87
C GLY A 660 -10.79 25.42 -5.60
N ALA A 661 -11.52 24.80 -4.67
CA ALA A 661 -11.57 25.25 -3.30
C ALA A 661 -10.26 24.95 -2.55
N VAL A 662 -10.24 25.26 -1.24
CA VAL A 662 -9.14 24.84 -0.38
C VAL A 662 -9.23 23.34 -0.17
N ASP A 663 -8.17 22.60 -0.49
CA ASP A 663 -8.12 21.14 -0.41
C ASP A 663 -8.21 20.57 1.02
N TYR A 664 -7.45 21.17 1.95
CA TYR A 664 -7.26 20.64 3.30
C TYR A 664 -7.46 21.73 4.35
N ILE A 665 -8.10 21.36 5.46
CA ILE A 665 -8.23 22.19 6.65
C ILE A 665 -7.60 21.52 7.86
N ARG A 666 -7.24 22.33 8.86
CA ARG A 666 -6.68 21.81 10.11
C ARG A 666 -7.80 21.43 11.07
N LEU A 667 -7.82 20.19 11.51
CA LEU A 667 -8.65 19.70 12.61
C LEU A 667 -7.75 19.22 13.75
N GLY A 668 -7.57 20.09 14.75
CA GLY A 668 -6.68 19.85 15.88
C GLY A 668 -5.22 19.66 15.45
N GLY A 669 -4.66 18.48 15.75
CA GLY A 669 -3.28 18.09 15.43
C GLY A 669 -3.07 17.58 14.01
N PHE A 670 -4.12 17.51 13.19
CA PHE A 670 -4.09 16.88 11.88
C PHE A 670 -4.63 17.81 10.79
N MET A 671 -4.23 17.53 9.55
CA MET A 671 -4.92 18.00 8.36
C MET A 671 -5.95 16.95 7.94
N ILE A 672 -7.12 17.42 7.54
CA ILE A 672 -8.16 16.61 6.92
C ILE A 672 -8.55 17.24 5.58
N SER A 673 -9.13 16.44 4.68
CA SER A 673 -9.82 16.96 3.49
C SER A 673 -10.87 17.99 3.92
N ASN A 674 -11.03 19.07 3.16
CA ASN A 674 -11.92 20.17 3.51
C ASN A 674 -13.36 19.87 3.07
N PRO A 675 -14.27 19.48 3.97
CA PRO A 675 -15.62 19.11 3.57
C PRO A 675 -16.42 20.37 3.23
N LEU A 676 -16.98 20.39 2.03
CA LEU A 676 -17.81 21.44 1.49
C LEU A 676 -19.20 20.89 1.14
N PRO A 677 -20.28 21.65 1.40
CA PRO A 677 -21.61 21.25 0.96
C PRO A 677 -21.73 21.26 -0.56
N ASN A 678 -22.62 20.42 -1.10
CA ASN A 678 -22.93 20.37 -2.53
C ASN A 678 -23.67 21.63 -3.06
N THR A 679 -24.02 22.59 -2.20
CA THR A 679 -24.71 23.83 -2.61
C THR A 679 -24.10 25.04 -1.91
N GLY A 680 -24.21 26.22 -2.52
CA GLY A 680 -23.78 27.48 -1.90
C GLY A 680 -22.26 27.73 -1.84
N VAL A 681 -21.44 26.86 -2.43
CA VAL A 681 -19.98 26.94 -2.43
C VAL A 681 -19.39 27.39 -3.77
N ALA A 682 -18.11 27.75 -3.75
CA ALA A 682 -17.41 28.21 -4.95
C ALA A 682 -17.29 27.11 -6.03
N GLY A 683 -17.21 25.84 -5.63
CA GLY A 683 -17.05 24.69 -6.51
C GLY A 683 -15.70 24.63 -7.22
N GLU A 684 -15.42 23.48 -7.82
CA GLU A 684 -14.30 23.28 -8.74
C GLU A 684 -14.63 23.91 -10.10
N LYS A 685 -13.81 24.87 -10.55
CA LYS A 685 -14.00 25.59 -11.82
C LYS A 685 -13.32 24.85 -12.96
N CYS A 686 -14.11 24.54 -13.98
CA CYS A 686 -13.68 23.82 -15.17
C CYS A 686 -13.80 24.73 -16.39
N GLN A 687 -12.70 24.92 -17.13
CA GLN A 687 -12.70 25.61 -18.43
C GLN A 687 -13.50 24.74 -19.40
N LYS A 688 -14.55 25.30 -20.01
CA LYS A 688 -15.30 24.57 -21.03
C LYS A 688 -14.38 24.26 -22.22
N ILE A 689 -14.42 23.01 -22.67
CA ILE A 689 -13.55 22.52 -23.74
C ILE A 689 -14.06 22.93 -25.14
N ASP A 690 -15.37 23.10 -25.29
CA ASP A 690 -16.05 23.52 -26.52
C ASP A 690 -15.58 24.88 -27.06
N HIS A 691 -14.97 25.70 -26.21
CA HIS A 691 -14.31 26.94 -26.59
C HIS A 691 -13.17 26.73 -27.58
N LEU A 692 -12.55 25.54 -27.58
CA LEU A 692 -11.51 25.19 -28.54
C LEU A 692 -12.06 25.01 -29.95
N LYS A 693 -13.35 24.66 -30.11
CA LYS A 693 -14.03 24.58 -31.43
C LYS A 693 -14.00 25.91 -32.20
N LYS A 694 -13.88 27.03 -31.48
CA LYS A 694 -13.85 28.39 -32.07
C LYS A 694 -12.46 28.83 -32.50
N LEU A 695 -11.43 28.02 -32.26
CA LEU A 695 -10.05 28.31 -32.64
C LEU A 695 -9.75 27.57 -33.94
N GLU A 696 -9.36 28.29 -34.99
CA GLU A 696 -9.14 27.70 -36.34
C GLU A 696 -8.18 26.50 -36.31
N ASN A 697 -7.08 26.61 -35.55
CA ASN A 697 -6.10 25.52 -35.39
C ASN A 697 -6.69 24.25 -34.77
N TYR A 698 -7.79 24.36 -34.02
CA TYR A 698 -8.38 23.24 -33.30
C TYR A 698 -9.75 22.79 -33.82
N LYS A 699 -10.32 23.55 -34.76
CA LYS A 699 -11.54 23.16 -35.48
C LYS A 699 -11.34 21.86 -36.25
N TYR A 700 -10.17 21.68 -36.88
CA TYR A 700 -9.84 20.43 -37.57
C TYR A 700 -9.88 19.22 -36.63
N PHE A 701 -9.27 19.30 -35.43
CA PHE A 701 -9.32 18.19 -34.47
C PHE A 701 -10.74 17.93 -33.98
N TRP A 702 -11.53 19.00 -33.80
CA TRP A 702 -12.93 18.88 -33.41
C TRP A 702 -13.76 18.13 -34.46
N ASP A 703 -13.50 18.40 -35.73
CA ASP A 703 -14.25 17.83 -36.85
C ASP A 703 -13.75 16.42 -37.23
N ASN A 704 -12.56 16.01 -36.78
CA ASN A 704 -11.91 14.73 -37.10
C ASN A 704 -11.58 13.88 -35.85
N GLN A 705 -12.47 13.88 -34.85
CA GLN A 705 -12.29 13.08 -33.64
C GLN A 705 -12.41 11.57 -33.91
N PRO A 706 -11.81 10.69 -33.09
CA PRO A 706 -11.89 9.24 -33.27
C PRO A 706 -13.34 8.72 -33.34
N GLU A 707 -13.64 7.82 -34.29
CA GLU A 707 -14.95 7.16 -34.44
C GLU A 707 -15.28 6.27 -33.21
N ASP A 708 -16.57 6.10 -32.92
CA ASP A 708 -17.06 5.27 -31.81
C ASP A 708 -17.25 3.81 -32.23
N ASP A 709 -16.71 2.89 -31.43
CA ASP A 709 -16.73 1.44 -31.71
C ASP A 709 -18.03 0.74 -31.24
N GLY A 710 -19.10 1.47 -30.91
CA GLY A 710 -20.35 0.86 -30.45
C GLY A 710 -21.48 1.84 -30.13
N LYS A 711 -22.62 1.60 -30.81
CA LYS A 711 -23.98 2.18 -30.65
C LYS A 711 -24.15 3.11 -29.46
N ASP A 712 -24.20 4.42 -29.74
CA ASP A 712 -24.89 5.37 -28.88
C ASP A 712 -26.28 4.83 -28.52
N LEU A 713 -26.58 4.77 -27.23
CA LEU A 713 -27.95 4.71 -26.74
C LEU A 713 -28.62 6.01 -27.20
N LYS A 714 -29.15 6.01 -28.42
CA LYS A 714 -30.03 7.07 -28.90
C LYS A 714 -31.17 7.17 -27.90
N ARG A 715 -31.29 8.32 -27.25
CA ARG A 715 -32.57 8.77 -26.71
C ARG A 715 -33.51 8.85 -27.89
N GLU A 716 -34.45 7.92 -27.97
CA GLU A 716 -35.60 8.08 -28.86
C GLU A 716 -36.47 9.19 -28.28
N ASP A 717 -36.43 10.34 -28.94
CA ASP A 717 -37.39 11.42 -28.74
C ASP A 717 -38.75 10.94 -29.25
N GLU A 718 -39.58 10.37 -28.37
CA GLU A 718 -41.01 10.21 -28.61
C GLU A 718 -41.69 11.59 -28.58
N LYS A 719 -41.67 12.28 -29.73
CA LYS A 719 -42.65 13.33 -30.01
C LYS A 719 -44.01 12.68 -30.24
N ASN A 720 -44.81 12.66 -29.19
CA ASN A 720 -46.26 12.52 -29.27
C ASN A 720 -46.84 13.52 -30.28
N LYS A 721 -47.28 13.02 -31.44
CA LYS A 721 -48.31 13.64 -32.26
C LYS A 721 -49.53 12.75 -32.23
N VAL A 722 -50.47 13.08 -31.34
CA VAL A 722 -51.87 12.69 -31.48
C VAL A 722 -52.50 13.62 -32.51
N CYS A 723 -52.96 13.06 -33.63
CA CYS A 723 -54.15 13.48 -34.38
C CYS A 723 -54.51 12.37 -35.38
N ASP A 724 -55.34 11.46 -34.90
CA ASP A 724 -56.59 10.98 -35.49
C ASP A 724 -56.79 11.15 -37.01
N SER A 725 -56.92 10.03 -37.74
CA SER A 725 -58.16 9.71 -38.48
C SER A 725 -58.03 8.43 -39.31
N SER A 726 -58.91 7.48 -38.95
CA SER A 726 -59.76 6.71 -39.86
C SER A 726 -59.17 5.60 -40.77
N GLU A 727 -59.73 4.41 -40.55
CA GLU A 727 -60.09 3.33 -41.51
C GLU A 727 -59.29 2.01 -41.48
N ARG A 728 -59.92 1.05 -40.78
CA ARG A 728 -60.17 -0.37 -41.13
C ARG A 728 -59.12 -1.11 -41.96
N ILE A 729 -58.56 -2.17 -41.39
CA ILE A 729 -58.57 -3.50 -42.02
C ILE A 729 -58.85 -4.56 -40.96
N ASP A 730 -59.85 -5.39 -41.27
CA ASP A 730 -60.43 -6.44 -40.44
C ASP A 730 -59.55 -7.70 -40.27
N SER A 731 -59.83 -8.38 -39.16
CA SER A 731 -59.97 -9.83 -38.99
C SER A 731 -58.75 -10.75 -38.71
N VAL A 732 -59.01 -11.56 -37.69
CA VAL A 732 -58.28 -12.66 -37.05
C VAL A 732 -58.27 -13.91 -37.96
N PRO A 733 -57.26 -14.80 -37.88
CA PRO A 733 -57.20 -15.99 -38.72
C PRO A 733 -57.88 -17.21 -38.09
N GLU A 734 -58.70 -17.94 -38.85
CA GLU A 734 -59.10 -19.31 -38.54
C GLU A 734 -59.23 -20.20 -39.80
N GLU A 735 -58.71 -21.43 -39.63
CA GLU A 735 -59.02 -22.70 -40.31
C GLU A 735 -58.65 -23.02 -41.78
N ILE A 736 -57.60 -23.86 -41.90
CA ILE A 736 -57.55 -25.21 -42.49
C ILE A 736 -58.57 -25.55 -43.60
N THR A 737 -58.11 -25.85 -44.82
CA THR A 737 -58.28 -27.17 -45.49
C THR A 737 -57.71 -27.24 -46.93
N ASN A 738 -56.86 -28.26 -47.13
CA ASN A 738 -56.79 -29.21 -48.26
C ASN A 738 -56.70 -28.79 -49.75
N ARG A 739 -55.72 -29.43 -50.42
CA ARG A 739 -55.66 -29.95 -51.81
C ARG A 739 -55.67 -28.87 -52.91
N LYS A 740 -54.69 -28.78 -53.82
CA LYS A 740 -53.95 -29.78 -54.60
C LYS A 740 -52.65 -29.19 -55.10
#